data_AF-A0A848CCZ6-F1
#
_entry.id   AF-A0A848CCZ6-F1
#
_cell.length_a   1.000
_cell.length_b   1.000
_cell.length_c   1.000
_cell.angle_alpha   90.00
_cell.angle_beta   90.00
_cell.angle_gamma   90.00
#
_symmetry.space_group_name_H-M   'P 1'
#
loop_
_entity.id
_entity.type
_entity.pdbx_description
1 polymer ?
#
loop_
_entity_poly.entity_id
_entity_poly.type
_entity_poly.pdbx_seq_one_letter_code
_entity_poly.pdbx_strand_id
1 'polypeptide(L)'
;MNTNRKKEVIKKAKKKKLQQLTLMAGLTIITSSAGVLGTKIKADQVDMASSTSATLVSQSSSSEVMTSSSTSQVQSKQQDTGGDDTSKAGSSTAEKVSESNQVEEKAETSASQEITKTEVTSTEANVTSSTSSETQTDSNNTGAAESESTTNSGNEQVESQVTNNSTPSETTDVQTTTLDTSNITSQTSVANFAQVLAANTPDYFQIGDSRYTSVDAVDLASYQRWMTQNDFNTLKALGVSTVIIKLTESTTYTNPEATKFINYARNAGLNIAIYHYVRFNNVSAAVGEGNYLANSMRSHGLSGDTLIFADIEDEDTIVNSSNSNAIASLNAFWNTLNGRGFTNHAVYVYQSYLYRDAVISTVGRDRTWLAQYPYTPTRGGYYETLHKNEGYGAWQFASTAYLPGRAYMGSIDVSHDYTGLLTKRKEQNLAAFDDISLHGNTLHVSGWHAADISKAQGYASLIVYDATTNREITRVSYTPNRRDDVYNVYSDIYNSRYSGFNVNIDLRPYNLANDTLKIVARYSNQPNGAGEYTDVWSDGKVLVNNVAHFDNVVITDTSLTASGWHASDNSYKQPNSFIILYDITANKELARVKYTPTHRGDVQKVYGYIYNSANSGFSNIKFNINKKDLVGHTLQLIARFSDDKQGNGSYTDVWSDKYTFNQKIASFEQAEIVGTTLHTKGWYAADESLVKPYSYLILYDNTSKKELKRVRYTPQYRSDVYARHSEIYGSANSGFDVNFNLAGVNYAGHDLRLIARFSNDRAGNGSYTDFWSGTYKFNQNAAYFDKVEVKGTQLHVTGWHAADEAAVKPYSYIILYDATSNREIKRVNYTTTVRPDVKNVYKNLYNSDNSGFDVNFNLAGVNYAGHDLRLIARFSNDRAGNGNFTDVWSGTYKFNQNAAYFDKVEMKGTQLHVTGWHAADEAAVKPYTYIILYDATSNREIKRINYTPTARPDVKNVYKNLYNSDNSGFDVNFNLAGVNYAGHDLRLIARFSNDSAGNGNFTDVWSGTYKFNQNAAYFDKVEMKGTQLHVTGWHAADEAAVKPYTYIILYDATSNREIKRINYTPTARPDVKNVYKNLYNSDNSGFDVNFNLAGLNLTGHKIQLIARFSNDRAGNGNYTDVWSSLYKFNSMQRVLRA
;
A
#
# COMPACT_ATOMS: atom_id res chain seq x y z
N MET A 1 -41.02 34.49 -16.14
CA MET A 1 -40.46 33.10 -16.16
C MET A 1 -40.81 32.38 -14.86
N ASN A 2 -40.82 31.05 -14.85
CA ASN A 2 -41.42 30.23 -13.78
C ASN A 2 -40.52 30.09 -12.53
N THR A 3 -40.99 30.60 -11.39
CA THR A 3 -40.27 30.67 -10.11
C THR A 3 -40.01 29.31 -9.45
N ASN A 4 -40.84 28.29 -9.72
CA ASN A 4 -40.80 27.04 -8.95
C ASN A 4 -39.60 26.15 -9.34
N ARG A 5 -39.09 26.23 -10.57
CA ARG A 5 -37.95 25.40 -11.03
C ARG A 5 -36.61 25.79 -10.37
N LYS A 6 -36.47 27.01 -9.82
CA LYS A 6 -35.28 27.42 -9.05
C LYS A 6 -35.22 26.85 -7.62
N LYS A 7 -36.36 26.59 -6.97
CA LYS A 7 -36.39 26.12 -5.57
C LYS A 7 -35.94 24.65 -5.43
N GLU A 8 -36.30 23.79 -6.38
CA GLU A 8 -35.87 22.37 -6.43
C GLU A 8 -34.33 22.21 -6.52
N VAL A 9 -33.69 22.96 -7.43
CA VAL A 9 -32.24 22.87 -7.68
C VAL A 9 -31.42 23.23 -6.44
N ILE A 10 -31.82 24.28 -5.72
CA ILE A 10 -31.15 24.72 -4.48
C ILE A 10 -31.31 23.66 -3.37
N LYS A 11 -32.46 22.97 -3.31
CA LYS A 11 -32.73 21.91 -2.31
C LYS A 11 -31.86 20.66 -2.54
N LYS A 12 -31.64 20.26 -3.80
CA LYS A 12 -30.72 19.17 -4.17
C LYS A 12 -29.25 19.56 -3.99
N ALA A 13 -28.86 20.80 -4.32
CA ALA A 13 -27.49 21.30 -4.14
C ALA A 13 -27.05 21.29 -2.66
N LYS A 14 -27.91 21.74 -1.73
CA LYS A 14 -27.58 21.70 -0.29
C LYS A 14 -27.41 20.29 0.26
N LYS A 15 -28.18 19.28 -0.22
CA LYS A 15 -28.05 17.90 0.27
C LYS A 15 -26.72 17.25 -0.18
N LYS A 16 -26.21 17.56 -1.37
CA LYS A 16 -24.95 16.97 -1.88
C LYS A 16 -23.69 17.55 -1.21
N LYS A 17 -23.74 18.78 -0.66
CA LYS A 17 -22.59 19.40 0.03
C LYS A 17 -22.46 19.04 1.52
N LEU A 18 -23.39 18.27 2.08
CA LEU A 18 -23.38 17.83 3.49
C LEU A 18 -22.88 16.38 3.69
N GLN A 19 -22.52 15.69 2.59
CA GLN A 19 -21.97 14.31 2.62
C GLN A 19 -20.49 14.24 2.19
N GLN A 20 -19.78 15.37 2.22
CA GLN A 20 -18.33 15.47 1.95
C GLN A 20 -17.58 16.23 3.07
N LEU A 21 -18.11 16.20 4.31
CA LEU A 21 -17.51 16.89 5.46
C LEU A 21 -17.50 16.01 6.72
N THR A 22 -17.19 14.71 6.56
CA THR A 22 -17.20 13.72 7.66
C THR A 22 -16.15 12.62 7.45
N LEU A 23 -14.97 12.97 6.93
CA LEU A 23 -13.91 11.97 6.65
C LEU A 23 -12.48 12.58 6.57
N MET A 24 -11.98 13.12 7.69
CA MET A 24 -10.54 13.30 7.97
C MET A 24 -10.32 13.55 9.48
N ALA A 25 -10.06 12.49 10.27
CA ALA A 25 -9.54 12.60 11.65
C ALA A 25 -9.03 11.24 12.18
N GLY A 26 -7.72 10.98 12.04
CA GLY A 26 -7.03 9.83 12.65
C GLY A 26 -7.37 8.44 12.06
N LEU A 27 -6.54 7.40 12.28
CA LEU A 27 -5.14 7.40 12.71
C LEU A 27 -4.48 6.09 12.22
N THR A 28 -3.30 6.17 11.60
CA THR A 28 -2.52 4.97 11.22
C THR A 28 -1.40 4.75 12.22
N ILE A 29 -1.42 3.59 12.89
CA ILE A 29 -0.27 2.71 13.24
C ILE A 29 -0.88 1.48 13.92
N ILE A 30 -0.68 0.30 13.33
CA ILE A 30 -0.81 -0.99 14.00
C ILE A 30 0.46 -1.77 13.66
N THR A 31 1.20 -2.17 14.69
CA THR A 31 2.40 -3.00 14.56
C THR A 31 2.03 -4.46 14.41
N SER A 32 2.69 -5.17 13.50
CA SER A 32 2.48 -6.59 13.23
C SER A 32 2.99 -7.50 14.35
N SER A 33 2.15 -8.40 14.82
CA SER A 33 2.55 -9.63 15.54
C SER A 33 1.54 -10.74 15.24
N ALA A 34 2.02 -11.95 14.95
CA ALA A 34 1.17 -13.07 14.53
C ALA A 34 0.60 -13.84 15.72
N GLY A 35 -0.67 -14.26 15.63
CA GLY A 35 -1.39 -14.97 16.68
C GLY A 35 -2.44 -15.94 16.12
N VAL A 36 -2.18 -17.23 16.27
CA VAL A 36 -2.90 -18.42 15.76
C VAL A 36 -4.43 -18.38 15.90
N LEU A 37 -5.15 -18.95 14.93
CA LEU A 37 -6.61 -19.14 14.94
C LEU A 37 -7.09 -19.98 16.14
N GLY A 38 -8.18 -19.54 16.79
CA GLY A 38 -8.95 -20.35 17.74
C GLY A 38 -10.45 -20.17 17.53
N THR A 39 -11.12 -21.15 16.92
CA THR A 39 -12.56 -21.08 16.61
C THR A 39 -13.43 -21.64 17.73
N LYS A 40 -14.54 -20.95 18.08
CA LYS A 40 -15.75 -21.59 18.61
C LYS A 40 -17.01 -20.70 18.59
N ILE A 41 -17.81 -20.94 17.55
CA ILE A 41 -19.27 -21.18 17.57
C ILE A 41 -20.08 -20.44 18.67
N LYS A 42 -20.99 -19.55 18.22
CA LYS A 42 -22.43 -19.71 18.51
C LYS A 42 -23.31 -18.93 17.55
N ALA A 43 -24.27 -19.63 16.94
CA ALA A 43 -25.54 -19.08 16.48
C ALA A 43 -26.63 -19.73 17.34
N ASP A 44 -27.66 -18.99 17.75
CA ASP A 44 -29.01 -19.14 17.18
C ASP A 44 -29.99 -18.09 17.74
N GLN A 45 -31.15 -18.02 17.07
CA GLN A 45 -32.47 -17.43 17.37
C GLN A 45 -32.68 -16.59 18.67
N VAL A 46 -33.28 -15.40 18.66
CA VAL A 46 -34.53 -14.86 18.01
C VAL A 46 -35.81 -15.03 18.87
N ASP A 47 -36.45 -13.86 19.07
CA ASP A 47 -37.87 -13.57 19.38
C ASP A 47 -38.48 -13.39 20.79
N MET A 48 -39.27 -12.31 20.83
CA MET A 48 -40.53 -12.01 21.54
C MET A 48 -40.67 -11.95 23.09
N ALA A 49 -40.69 -10.68 23.56
CA ALA A 49 -41.91 -9.95 23.97
C ALA A 49 -42.48 -10.04 25.41
N SER A 50 -42.56 -8.84 26.02
CA SER A 50 -43.54 -8.39 27.04
C SER A 50 -43.41 -8.99 28.45
N SER A 51 -43.92 -8.36 29.53
CA SER A 51 -44.84 -7.21 29.65
C SER A 51 -44.59 -6.41 30.95
N THR A 52 -45.15 -5.19 31.02
CA THR A 52 -45.71 -4.44 32.20
C THR A 52 -45.22 -4.69 33.65
N SER A 53 -45.11 -3.72 34.55
CA SER A 53 -45.33 -2.25 34.53
C SER A 53 -44.96 -1.62 35.88
N ALA A 54 -44.56 -0.33 35.88
CA ALA A 54 -44.97 0.76 36.81
C ALA A 54 -44.83 0.59 38.36
N THR A 55 -44.50 1.60 39.20
CA THR A 55 -44.40 3.07 39.00
C THR A 55 -43.69 3.81 40.16
N LEU A 56 -43.37 5.10 39.93
CA LEU A 56 -43.45 6.27 40.85
C LEU A 56 -42.28 6.68 41.80
N VAL A 57 -42.32 7.99 42.13
CA VAL A 57 -41.61 8.78 43.17
C VAL A 57 -40.16 9.28 42.92
N SER A 58 -40.03 10.20 41.95
CA SER A 58 -39.48 11.58 42.06
C SER A 58 -38.40 12.03 43.08
N GLN A 59 -37.52 12.95 42.58
CA GLN A 59 -36.92 14.11 43.27
C GLN A 59 -35.78 13.84 44.32
N SER A 60 -34.55 14.34 44.15
CA SER A 60 -34.01 15.72 44.37
C SER A 60 -33.84 16.08 45.86
N SER A 61 -32.75 16.70 46.37
CA SER A 61 -31.55 17.30 45.76
C SER A 61 -30.46 17.60 46.82
N SER A 62 -29.27 18.02 46.34
CA SER A 62 -28.39 19.08 46.92
C SER A 62 -27.81 18.98 48.36
N SER A 63 -26.46 19.08 48.39
CA SER A 63 -25.64 19.83 49.37
C SER A 63 -25.16 19.16 50.68
N GLU A 64 -23.99 19.62 51.10
CA GLU A 64 -23.22 19.23 52.29
C GLU A 64 -23.69 19.94 53.57
N VAL A 65 -23.35 19.41 54.75
CA VAL A 65 -22.92 20.17 55.94
C VAL A 65 -22.27 19.23 56.99
N MET A 66 -21.33 19.73 57.79
CA MET A 66 -20.68 18.99 58.88
C MET A 66 -21.33 19.21 60.25
N THR A 67 -21.29 18.19 61.11
CA THR A 67 -21.19 18.26 62.59
C THR A 67 -20.41 17.02 63.06
N SER A 68 -19.36 17.02 63.89
CA SER A 68 -18.96 17.85 65.06
C SER A 68 -19.85 17.57 66.30
N SER A 69 -19.36 17.51 67.55
CA SER A 69 -18.03 17.84 68.12
C SER A 69 -17.83 17.22 69.53
N SER A 70 -16.79 17.67 70.27
CA SER A 70 -16.47 17.41 71.70
C SER A 70 -15.85 16.02 71.99
N THR A 71 -15.05 15.74 73.05
CA THR A 71 -14.34 16.54 74.09
C THR A 71 -13.18 15.68 74.67
N SER A 72 -12.16 16.15 75.41
CA SER A 72 -11.84 17.48 75.98
C SER A 72 -10.32 17.79 76.02
N GLN A 73 -9.86 18.58 76.99
CA GLN A 73 -8.58 19.29 77.11
C GLN A 73 -7.63 18.78 78.22
N VAL A 74 -6.32 19.08 78.06
CA VAL A 74 -5.40 19.53 79.13
C VAL A 74 -4.50 20.66 78.57
N GLN A 75 -3.97 21.53 79.44
CA GLN A 75 -3.11 22.71 79.19
C GLN A 75 -1.59 22.36 79.15
N SER A 76 -0.61 23.29 79.17
CA SER A 76 -0.24 24.37 78.21
C SER A 76 1.09 25.05 78.67
N LYS A 77 1.87 25.62 77.73
CA LYS A 77 3.03 26.57 77.91
C LYS A 77 4.36 26.12 78.57
N GLN A 78 5.45 26.27 77.80
CA GLN A 78 6.61 27.19 78.00
C GLN A 78 7.18 27.45 76.57
N GLN A 79 7.52 28.64 76.05
CA GLN A 79 8.14 29.89 76.54
C GLN A 79 9.69 29.82 76.60
N ASP A 80 10.52 30.74 76.07
CA ASP A 80 10.42 31.77 75.00
C ASP A 80 11.85 32.33 74.68
N THR A 81 11.99 33.22 73.69
CA THR A 81 13.09 34.18 73.41
C THR A 81 14.49 33.69 73.00
N GLY A 82 14.89 34.06 71.77
CA GLY A 82 15.98 35.03 71.52
C GLY A 82 17.46 34.57 71.56
N GLY A 83 18.28 35.17 70.68
CA GLY A 83 19.74 35.05 70.66
C GLY A 83 20.34 35.30 69.26
N ASP A 84 21.52 35.91 69.17
CA ASP A 84 22.16 36.32 67.92
C ASP A 84 23.71 36.11 67.95
N ASP A 85 24.29 36.10 66.75
CA ASP A 85 25.67 36.47 66.38
C ASP A 85 26.93 35.62 66.69
N THR A 86 27.91 35.77 65.78
CA THR A 86 29.39 35.67 65.86
C THR A 86 30.17 34.45 66.46
N SER A 87 30.58 33.55 65.55
CA SER A 87 32.00 33.43 65.08
C SER A 87 33.09 32.54 65.75
N LYS A 88 34.12 32.25 64.92
CA LYS A 88 35.56 32.03 65.18
C LYS A 88 36.13 30.70 65.77
N ALA A 89 36.58 29.86 64.83
CA ALA A 89 38.01 29.60 64.50
C ALA A 89 38.96 28.81 65.46
N GLY A 90 39.94 28.12 64.84
CA GLY A 90 41.03 27.34 65.45
C GLY A 90 41.12 25.93 64.82
N SER A 91 42.10 25.58 63.96
CA SER A 91 43.55 25.34 64.19
C SER A 91 43.84 24.03 64.95
N SER A 92 44.76 23.12 64.58
CA SER A 92 45.59 22.97 63.35
C SER A 92 46.44 21.68 63.37
N THR A 93 46.73 21.12 62.18
CA THR A 93 47.96 20.39 61.74
C THR A 93 48.86 19.60 62.72
N ALA A 94 49.21 18.36 62.34
CA ALA A 94 50.61 17.85 62.36
C ALA A 94 50.79 16.59 61.46
N GLU A 95 51.74 16.69 60.50
CA GLU A 95 52.88 15.78 60.21
C GLU A 95 52.68 14.25 59.93
N LYS A 96 53.46 13.53 59.09
CA LYS A 96 54.60 13.81 58.15
C LYS A 96 54.61 12.66 57.08
N VAL A 97 54.88 12.87 55.77
CA VAL A 97 56.19 12.78 55.02
C VAL A 97 56.78 11.35 54.97
N SER A 98 57.35 10.77 53.89
CA SER A 98 58.08 11.27 52.68
C SER A 98 57.79 10.43 51.41
N GLU A 99 57.70 10.96 50.17
CA GLU A 99 58.76 11.29 49.16
C GLU A 99 59.38 10.09 48.40
N SER A 100 59.80 10.18 47.12
CA SER A 100 59.64 11.20 46.06
C SER A 100 59.87 10.55 44.66
N ASN A 101 59.35 11.08 43.55
CA ASN A 101 60.02 11.98 42.55
C ASN A 101 59.14 11.97 41.26
N GLN A 102 59.15 12.88 40.26
CA GLN A 102 59.68 14.25 40.03
C GLN A 102 59.04 14.84 38.73
N VAL A 103 59.23 16.15 38.47
CA VAL A 103 59.31 16.87 37.15
C VAL A 103 58.26 16.55 36.05
N GLU A 104 57.28 17.40 35.64
CA GLU A 104 57.26 18.83 35.18
C GLU A 104 57.88 19.07 33.78
N GLU A 105 57.42 19.98 32.88
CA GLU A 105 56.23 20.84 32.80
C GLU A 105 55.84 21.13 31.30
N LYS A 106 54.75 21.92 31.08
CA LYS A 106 54.40 22.88 29.97
C LYS A 106 55.23 23.01 28.65
N ALA A 107 54.72 23.49 27.50
CA ALA A 107 53.36 23.92 27.05
C ALA A 107 53.29 24.22 25.50
N GLU A 108 52.06 24.42 25.01
CA GLU A 108 51.59 25.33 23.91
C GLU A 108 52.03 25.25 22.41
N THR A 109 50.99 25.03 21.56
CA THR A 109 50.66 25.73 20.27
C THR A 109 51.27 25.38 18.88
N SER A 110 50.35 25.03 17.96
CA SER A 110 50.12 25.60 16.61
C SER A 110 50.83 25.13 15.30
N ALA A 111 49.99 25.06 14.25
CA ALA A 111 50.26 25.18 12.80
C ALA A 111 50.76 23.95 11.98
N SER A 112 50.70 24.09 10.64
CA SER A 112 50.50 22.98 9.67
C SER A 112 51.45 23.03 8.45
N GLN A 113 51.58 21.88 7.73
CA GLN A 113 52.10 21.72 6.34
C GLN A 113 53.65 21.93 6.15
N GLU A 114 54.39 21.28 5.23
CA GLU A 114 54.08 20.24 4.22
C GLU A 114 55.35 19.49 3.66
N ILE A 115 55.11 18.42 2.85
CA ILE A 115 55.89 18.00 1.64
C ILE A 115 57.22 17.18 1.71
N THR A 116 57.09 15.84 1.53
CA THR A 116 57.87 14.92 0.63
C THR A 116 59.37 14.60 0.91
N LYS A 117 60.10 13.70 0.20
CA LYS A 117 59.97 13.01 -1.13
C LYS A 117 60.94 11.79 -1.18
N THR A 118 60.76 10.62 -1.84
CA THR A 118 59.57 9.81 -2.21
C THR A 118 59.85 8.31 -1.87
N GLU A 119 60.58 7.42 -2.57
CA GLU A 119 60.94 7.16 -4.00
C GLU A 119 61.16 5.63 -4.21
N VAL A 120 60.94 5.01 -5.39
CA VAL A 120 60.24 5.50 -6.60
C VAL A 120 58.81 4.90 -6.64
N THR A 121 58.43 3.73 -7.16
CA THR A 121 58.99 2.76 -8.15
C THR A 121 57.78 1.96 -8.69
N SER A 122 57.25 2.00 -9.92
CA SER A 122 57.62 2.41 -11.30
C SER A 122 58.40 1.36 -12.12
N THR A 123 57.94 0.87 -13.29
CA THR A 123 56.63 0.94 -14.00
C THR A 123 56.59 -0.27 -14.99
N GLU A 124 55.75 -0.49 -16.03
CA GLU A 124 54.70 0.21 -16.82
C GLU A 124 53.83 -0.90 -17.51
N ALA A 125 52.75 -0.72 -18.29
CA ALA A 125 52.00 0.44 -18.84
C ALA A 125 50.47 0.12 -18.71
N ASN A 126 49.48 0.42 -19.58
CA ASN A 126 49.34 1.06 -20.91
C ASN A 126 47.92 1.70 -21.04
N VAL A 127 47.63 2.50 -22.08
CA VAL A 127 46.59 3.54 -22.05
C VAL A 127 45.79 3.73 -23.37
N THR A 128 44.52 4.15 -23.28
CA THR A 128 43.83 5.18 -24.13
C THR A 128 42.46 5.55 -23.50
N SER A 129 41.93 6.77 -23.70
CA SER A 129 40.86 7.36 -22.88
C SER A 129 39.84 8.26 -23.61
N SER A 130 38.68 8.48 -22.97
CA SER A 130 37.74 9.65 -23.10
C SER A 130 37.03 9.92 -24.44
N THR A 131 35.75 10.33 -24.47
CA THR A 131 35.32 11.76 -24.35
C THR A 131 33.79 11.93 -24.06
N SER A 132 33.43 13.08 -23.49
CA SER A 132 32.12 13.69 -23.11
C SER A 132 31.17 14.02 -24.29
N SER A 133 29.93 14.56 -24.17
CA SER A 133 28.97 14.90 -23.06
C SER A 133 27.57 15.21 -23.64
N GLU A 134 26.49 15.16 -22.81
CA GLU A 134 25.29 16.06 -22.74
C GLU A 134 24.42 16.40 -24.01
N THR A 135 23.13 16.77 -23.97
CA THR A 135 21.97 16.70 -23.03
C THR A 135 20.71 17.22 -23.77
N GLN A 136 19.51 16.59 -23.66
CA GLN A 136 18.21 17.32 -23.67
C GLN A 136 16.93 16.51 -23.30
N THR A 137 16.29 16.95 -22.20
CA THR A 137 14.83 17.14 -21.96
C THR A 137 13.74 16.12 -22.37
N ASP A 138 13.17 15.51 -21.33
CA ASP A 138 11.76 15.64 -20.88
C ASP A 138 10.54 14.88 -21.47
N SER A 139 9.85 14.23 -20.52
CA SER A 139 8.40 14.30 -20.23
C SER A 139 7.42 13.18 -20.64
N ASN A 140 6.92 12.51 -19.58
CA ASN A 140 5.60 11.90 -19.40
C ASN A 140 5.19 10.67 -20.25
N ASN A 141 4.32 9.74 -19.84
CA ASN A 141 3.76 9.19 -18.57
C ASN A 141 2.49 8.39 -19.00
N THR A 142 2.04 7.40 -18.22
CA THR A 142 0.85 6.51 -18.45
C THR A 142 0.96 5.51 -19.62
N GLY A 143 0.34 4.32 -19.58
CA GLY A 143 -0.25 3.63 -18.41
C GLY A 143 -1.23 2.47 -18.71
N ALA A 144 -0.80 1.23 -18.43
CA ALA A 144 -1.60 0.03 -18.09
C ALA A 144 -2.55 -0.65 -19.13
N ALA A 145 -3.01 -1.85 -18.75
CA ALA A 145 -4.09 -2.70 -19.33
C ALA A 145 -3.85 -3.37 -20.72
N GLU A 146 -4.55 -4.45 -21.11
CA GLU A 146 -4.88 -5.74 -20.44
C GLU A 146 -5.46 -6.73 -21.49
N SER A 147 -5.39 -8.05 -21.19
CA SER A 147 -6.24 -9.20 -21.61
C SER A 147 -6.87 -9.36 -23.03
N GLU A 148 -6.71 -10.57 -23.60
CA GLU A 148 -7.76 -11.51 -24.12
C GLU A 148 -8.80 -11.10 -25.22
N SER A 149 -9.38 -11.99 -26.07
CA SER A 149 -9.07 -13.38 -26.51
C SER A 149 -9.98 -13.86 -27.70
N THR A 150 -9.63 -15.01 -28.31
CA THR A 150 -10.50 -16.05 -28.95
C THR A 150 -11.54 -15.79 -30.07
N THR A 151 -11.42 -16.56 -31.17
CA THR A 151 -12.46 -17.36 -31.91
C THR A 151 -11.70 -18.45 -32.73
N ASN A 152 -11.99 -19.77 -32.84
CA ASN A 152 -13.20 -20.62 -33.03
C ASN A 152 -13.90 -20.43 -34.41
N SER A 153 -14.37 -21.41 -35.20
CA SER A 153 -14.30 -22.91 -35.32
C SER A 153 -14.85 -23.31 -36.73
N GLY A 154 -14.87 -24.53 -37.30
CA GLY A 154 -14.41 -25.90 -36.96
C GLY A 154 -15.06 -26.96 -37.93
N ASN A 155 -14.68 -28.26 -37.83
CA ASN A 155 -15.29 -29.46 -38.50
C ASN A 155 -15.09 -29.58 -40.06
N GLU A 156 -15.11 -30.75 -40.74
CA GLU A 156 -15.24 -32.18 -40.36
C GLU A 156 -14.71 -33.20 -41.42
N GLN A 157 -14.55 -34.47 -41.00
CA GLN A 157 -14.64 -35.78 -41.72
C GLN A 157 -13.59 -36.34 -42.73
N VAL A 158 -13.12 -37.56 -42.37
CA VAL A 158 -13.12 -38.86 -43.14
C VAL A 158 -12.18 -39.06 -44.36
N GLU A 159 -11.04 -39.71 -44.07
CA GLU A 159 -10.58 -41.03 -44.60
C GLU A 159 -10.25 -41.28 -46.10
N SER A 160 -9.20 -42.11 -46.30
CA SER A 160 -8.75 -42.77 -47.56
C SER A 160 -8.17 -41.91 -48.70
N GLN A 161 -7.22 -42.40 -49.52
CA GLN A 161 -6.20 -43.44 -49.28
C GLN A 161 -4.98 -43.22 -50.22
N VAL A 162 -3.79 -43.61 -49.75
CA VAL A 162 -2.67 -44.30 -50.44
C VAL A 162 -2.55 -44.19 -51.97
N THR A 163 -1.36 -43.79 -52.45
CA THR A 163 -0.53 -44.48 -53.48
C THR A 163 0.71 -43.64 -53.82
N ASN A 164 1.86 -44.16 -54.29
CA ASN A 164 2.63 -45.37 -53.94
C ASN A 164 4.04 -45.24 -54.57
N ASN A 165 4.94 -46.19 -54.26
CA ASN A 165 6.34 -46.36 -54.72
C ASN A 165 7.42 -45.71 -53.81
N SER A 166 8.39 -46.46 -53.26
CA SER A 166 8.63 -47.92 -53.35
C SER A 166 9.18 -48.54 -52.06
N THR A 167 8.39 -49.43 -51.47
CA THR A 167 8.83 -50.65 -50.75
C THR A 167 9.52 -51.64 -51.73
N PRO A 168 10.25 -52.70 -51.29
CA PRO A 168 9.80 -53.76 -50.36
C PRO A 168 9.90 -53.37 -48.88
N SER A 169 9.04 -53.83 -47.96
CA SER A 169 8.61 -55.21 -47.64
C SER A 169 9.78 -56.09 -47.15
N GLU A 170 9.78 -56.61 -45.91
CA GLU A 170 8.80 -57.55 -45.31
C GLU A 170 8.96 -58.97 -45.89
N THR A 171 9.61 -59.83 -45.11
CA THR A 171 9.31 -61.26 -44.89
C THR A 171 10.06 -61.67 -43.60
N THR A 172 9.59 -62.53 -42.70
CA THR A 172 8.99 -63.89 -42.86
C THR A 172 10.04 -64.95 -43.17
N ASP A 173 9.80 -66.16 -42.66
CA ASP A 173 10.69 -67.33 -42.61
C ASP A 173 11.89 -67.18 -41.64
N VAL A 174 12.35 -68.23 -40.93
CA VAL A 174 12.15 -69.67 -41.16
C VAL A 174 11.58 -70.40 -39.92
N GLN A 175 10.55 -71.22 -40.15
CA GLN A 175 10.28 -72.44 -39.36
C GLN A 175 10.77 -73.66 -40.17
N THR A 176 11.06 -74.80 -39.54
CA THR A 176 11.74 -76.02 -40.06
C THR A 176 13.28 -75.88 -40.09
N THR A 177 14.04 -76.53 -39.19
CA THR A 177 14.48 -77.97 -39.13
C THR A 177 15.33 -78.38 -40.35
N THR A 178 16.49 -79.02 -40.22
CA THR A 178 17.05 -79.96 -39.21
C THR A 178 18.52 -79.58 -38.85
N LEU A 179 19.28 -80.17 -37.92
CA LEU A 179 19.42 -81.52 -37.33
C LEU A 179 19.81 -81.35 -35.84
N ASP A 180 19.18 -82.00 -34.87
CA ASP A 180 19.41 -83.39 -34.41
C ASP A 180 20.84 -83.69 -33.90
N THR A 181 20.99 -83.82 -32.59
CA THR A 181 21.58 -85.04 -32.00
C THR A 181 21.07 -85.27 -30.57
N SER A 182 20.49 -86.44 -30.29
CA SER A 182 19.97 -86.78 -28.95
C SER A 182 20.90 -87.72 -28.16
N ASN A 183 21.36 -87.28 -26.97
CA ASN A 183 22.06 -88.09 -25.96
C ASN A 183 23.45 -88.61 -26.46
N ILE A 184 24.33 -89.30 -25.72
CA ILE A 184 24.22 -90.16 -24.53
C ILE A 184 25.39 -89.91 -23.55
N THR A 185 25.18 -90.25 -22.28
CA THR A 185 26.16 -90.30 -21.18
C THR A 185 27.42 -91.13 -21.46
N SER A 186 28.49 -90.88 -20.72
CA SER A 186 29.70 -91.70 -20.72
C SER A 186 29.46 -93.10 -20.14
N GLN A 187 29.14 -94.09 -20.98
CA GLN A 187 29.57 -95.48 -20.78
C GLN A 187 30.13 -96.08 -22.08
N THR A 188 31.31 -96.69 -21.94
CA THR A 188 32.21 -97.20 -22.97
C THR A 188 31.61 -98.23 -23.94
N SER A 189 31.79 -98.03 -25.26
CA SER A 189 32.62 -98.92 -26.10
C SER A 189 32.71 -98.48 -27.57
N VAL A 190 33.78 -98.92 -28.24
CA VAL A 190 34.14 -98.68 -29.64
C VAL A 190 33.07 -99.01 -30.71
N ALA A 191 32.79 -98.07 -31.64
CA ALA A 191 32.68 -98.35 -33.09
C ALA A 191 32.53 -97.08 -33.97
N ASN A 192 33.37 -97.00 -35.00
CA ASN A 192 33.23 -96.37 -36.32
C ASN A 192 32.16 -95.30 -36.65
N PHE A 193 32.67 -94.14 -37.08
CA PHE A 193 32.47 -93.58 -38.44
C PHE A 193 31.15 -93.87 -39.19
N ALA A 194 30.22 -92.90 -39.20
CA ALA A 194 29.39 -92.54 -40.36
C ALA A 194 28.79 -91.13 -40.16
N GLN A 195 28.71 -90.31 -41.22
CA GLN A 195 27.98 -89.02 -41.28
C GLN A 195 28.45 -87.97 -40.23
N VAL A 196 29.28 -86.95 -40.51
CA VAL A 196 29.56 -86.16 -41.73
C VAL A 196 28.37 -85.27 -42.15
N LEU A 197 28.51 -83.96 -41.85
CA LEU A 197 27.71 -82.79 -42.26
C LEU A 197 26.33 -82.60 -41.58
N ALA A 198 26.36 -81.87 -40.45
CA ALA A 198 25.23 -81.17 -39.84
C ALA A 198 25.67 -79.72 -39.51
N ALA A 199 24.72 -78.77 -39.38
CA ALA A 199 25.00 -77.34 -39.48
C ALA A 199 25.88 -76.72 -38.35
N ASN A 200 26.72 -75.74 -38.71
CA ASN A 200 27.43 -74.87 -37.76
C ASN A 200 26.48 -73.79 -37.19
N THR A 201 25.52 -74.19 -36.36
CA THR A 201 24.51 -73.28 -35.76
C THR A 201 24.30 -73.58 -34.28
N PRO A 202 24.34 -72.60 -33.36
CA PRO A 202 24.15 -72.85 -31.92
C PRO A 202 22.73 -73.35 -31.56
N ASP A 203 22.65 -74.13 -30.48
CA ASP A 203 21.40 -74.62 -29.91
C ASP A 203 20.53 -73.50 -29.32
N TYR A 204 19.21 -73.61 -29.50
CA TYR A 204 18.21 -72.75 -28.85
C TYR A 204 17.36 -73.59 -27.88
N PHE A 205 17.35 -73.23 -26.59
CA PHE A 205 16.82 -74.09 -25.53
C PHE A 205 16.04 -73.33 -24.45
N GLN A 206 15.26 -74.06 -23.65
CA GLN A 206 14.45 -73.49 -22.57
C GLN A 206 15.24 -73.40 -21.26
N ILE A 207 15.10 -72.26 -20.57
CA ILE A 207 15.57 -72.12 -19.18
C ILE A 207 14.87 -73.18 -18.33
N GLY A 208 15.67 -74.03 -17.67
CA GLY A 208 15.21 -75.18 -16.88
C GLY A 208 15.31 -76.55 -17.57
N ASP A 209 15.69 -76.64 -18.85
CA ASP A 209 15.98 -77.92 -19.50
C ASP A 209 17.27 -78.54 -18.92
N SER A 210 17.14 -79.70 -18.28
CA SER A 210 18.22 -80.36 -17.53
C SER A 210 19.36 -80.93 -18.39
N ARG A 211 19.25 -80.90 -19.73
CA ARG A 211 20.32 -81.31 -20.66
C ARG A 211 21.44 -80.27 -20.74
N TYR A 212 21.09 -79.00 -20.56
CA TYR A 212 22.02 -77.87 -20.68
C TYR A 212 22.55 -77.44 -19.31
N THR A 213 23.63 -76.65 -19.31
CA THR A 213 24.20 -76.01 -18.11
C THR A 213 23.11 -75.33 -17.27
N SER A 214 23.23 -75.39 -15.93
CA SER A 214 22.25 -74.77 -15.03
C SER A 214 22.24 -73.24 -15.17
N VAL A 215 21.04 -72.64 -15.24
CA VAL A 215 20.85 -71.18 -15.27
C VAL A 215 20.69 -70.67 -13.84
N ASP A 216 21.76 -70.11 -13.26
CA ASP A 216 21.73 -69.48 -11.93
C ASP A 216 21.44 -67.98 -11.99
N ALA A 217 21.79 -67.35 -13.13
CA ALA A 217 21.42 -65.97 -13.41
C ALA A 217 21.01 -65.77 -14.88
N VAL A 218 20.21 -64.73 -15.11
CA VAL A 218 19.99 -64.13 -16.42
C VAL A 218 20.46 -62.69 -16.40
N ASP A 219 20.91 -62.17 -17.52
CA ASP A 219 21.24 -60.76 -17.68
C ASP A 219 20.30 -60.06 -18.67
N LEU A 220 19.94 -58.80 -18.36
CA LEU A 220 18.82 -58.08 -18.98
C LEU A 220 19.17 -56.61 -19.28
N ALA A 221 18.80 -56.17 -20.49
CA ALA A 221 18.90 -54.78 -20.93
C ALA A 221 17.54 -54.29 -21.48
N SER A 222 17.49 -53.08 -22.04
CA SER A 222 16.27 -52.51 -22.63
C SER A 222 15.72 -53.27 -23.84
N TYR A 223 16.37 -54.35 -24.28
CA TYR A 223 15.87 -55.27 -25.31
C TYR A 223 14.75 -56.17 -24.72
N GLN A 224 14.95 -56.73 -23.53
CA GLN A 224 13.99 -57.58 -22.82
C GLN A 224 12.85 -56.80 -22.14
N ARG A 225 12.54 -55.57 -22.60
CA ARG A 225 11.51 -54.68 -22.02
C ARG A 225 10.11 -55.29 -21.94
N TRP A 226 9.85 -56.34 -22.73
CA TRP A 226 8.60 -57.10 -22.76
C TRP A 226 8.34 -57.91 -21.48
N MET A 227 9.37 -58.18 -20.66
CA MET A 227 9.25 -59.00 -19.46
C MET A 227 8.38 -58.35 -18.38
N THR A 228 7.51 -59.15 -17.78
CA THR A 228 6.55 -58.76 -16.73
C THR A 228 6.98 -59.31 -15.36
N GLN A 229 6.36 -58.82 -14.28
CA GLN A 229 6.55 -59.37 -12.92
C GLN A 229 6.39 -60.90 -12.86
N ASN A 230 5.45 -61.45 -13.64
CA ASN A 230 5.23 -62.90 -13.66
C ASN A 230 6.41 -63.66 -14.27
N ASP A 231 7.08 -63.09 -15.27
CA ASP A 231 8.25 -63.71 -15.91
C ASP A 231 9.45 -63.78 -14.95
N PHE A 232 9.61 -62.77 -14.08
CA PHE A 232 10.59 -62.79 -12.98
C PHE A 232 10.22 -63.83 -11.91
N ASN A 233 8.94 -63.98 -11.58
CA ASN A 233 8.48 -65.06 -10.69
C ASN A 233 8.73 -66.45 -11.32
N THR A 234 8.57 -66.60 -12.63
CA THR A 234 8.88 -67.82 -13.38
C THR A 234 10.38 -68.12 -13.38
N LEU A 235 11.25 -67.12 -13.59
CA LEU A 235 12.71 -67.29 -13.44
C LEU A 235 13.06 -67.87 -12.06
N LYS A 236 12.51 -67.28 -10.98
CA LYS A 236 12.72 -67.78 -9.62
C LYS A 236 12.26 -69.22 -9.44
N ALA A 237 11.11 -69.58 -10.00
CA ALA A 237 10.56 -70.94 -9.95
C ALA A 237 11.37 -71.97 -10.75
N LEU A 238 12.10 -71.54 -11.79
CA LEU A 238 13.00 -72.38 -12.59
C LEU A 238 14.39 -72.56 -11.95
N GLY A 239 14.63 -71.99 -10.77
CA GLY A 239 15.89 -72.10 -10.03
C GLY A 239 16.85 -70.92 -10.20
N VAL A 240 16.52 -69.96 -11.07
CA VAL A 240 17.34 -68.75 -11.25
C VAL A 240 17.39 -67.98 -9.94
N SER A 241 18.59 -67.62 -9.49
CA SER A 241 18.82 -66.92 -8.23
C SER A 241 18.92 -65.42 -8.42
N THR A 242 19.42 -64.96 -9.57
CA THR A 242 19.90 -63.58 -9.76
C THR A 242 19.52 -63.00 -11.12
N VAL A 243 19.30 -61.68 -11.16
CA VAL A 243 19.18 -60.91 -12.40
C VAL A 243 20.30 -59.88 -12.45
N ILE A 244 21.05 -59.84 -13.55
CA ILE A 244 22.13 -58.89 -13.79
C ILE A 244 21.61 -57.82 -14.76
N ILE A 245 21.44 -56.59 -14.30
CA ILE A 245 20.72 -55.55 -15.06
C ILE A 245 21.71 -54.55 -15.68
N LYS A 246 21.66 -54.32 -17.00
CA LYS A 246 22.39 -53.19 -17.62
C LYS A 246 21.90 -51.91 -16.99
N LEU A 247 22.73 -51.19 -16.26
CA LEU A 247 22.32 -49.96 -15.57
C LEU A 247 22.70 -48.71 -16.37
N THR A 248 23.95 -48.66 -16.85
CA THR A 248 24.51 -47.53 -17.61
C THR A 248 25.43 -47.99 -18.73
N GLU A 249 25.63 -47.15 -19.75
CA GLU A 249 26.68 -47.26 -20.77
C GLU A 249 27.36 -45.91 -20.97
N SER A 250 28.69 -45.93 -20.94
CA SER A 250 29.54 -44.74 -20.81
C SER A 250 29.01 -43.71 -19.79
N THR A 251 29.10 -42.42 -20.14
CA THR A 251 28.56 -41.27 -19.39
C THR A 251 27.24 -40.73 -19.95
N THR A 252 26.65 -41.42 -20.93
CA THR A 252 25.58 -40.89 -21.79
C THR A 252 24.27 -41.66 -21.70
N TYR A 253 24.30 -42.98 -21.44
CA TYR A 253 23.12 -43.84 -21.44
C TYR A 253 22.85 -44.43 -20.05
N THR A 254 21.60 -44.29 -19.58
CA THR A 254 21.05 -45.05 -18.45
C THR A 254 19.89 -45.88 -18.98
N ASN A 255 19.81 -47.17 -18.60
CA ASN A 255 18.77 -48.07 -19.08
C ASN A 255 17.38 -47.66 -18.55
N PRO A 256 16.42 -47.29 -19.41
CA PRO A 256 15.08 -46.85 -18.97
C PRO A 256 14.28 -47.96 -18.26
N GLU A 257 14.60 -49.23 -18.50
CA GLU A 257 13.92 -50.37 -17.88
C GLU A 257 14.51 -50.76 -16.51
N ALA A 258 15.64 -50.18 -16.10
CA ALA A 258 16.38 -50.60 -14.90
C ALA A 258 15.51 -50.53 -13.63
N THR A 259 14.81 -49.43 -13.39
CA THR A 259 13.86 -49.30 -12.26
C THR A 259 12.79 -50.40 -12.28
N LYS A 260 12.28 -50.77 -13.46
CA LYS A 260 11.24 -51.81 -13.61
C LYS A 260 11.80 -53.19 -13.25
N PHE A 261 12.95 -53.56 -13.81
CA PHE A 261 13.58 -54.85 -13.56
C PHE A 261 14.10 -54.98 -12.12
N ILE A 262 14.65 -53.92 -11.53
CA ILE A 262 15.05 -53.87 -10.11
C ILE A 262 13.85 -54.17 -9.21
N ASN A 263 12.69 -53.56 -9.48
CA ASN A 263 11.48 -53.81 -8.70
C ASN A 263 10.92 -55.22 -8.94
N TYR A 264 10.88 -55.71 -10.19
CA TYR A 264 10.40 -57.06 -10.49
C TYR A 264 11.29 -58.16 -9.87
N ALA A 265 12.62 -58.01 -9.91
CA ALA A 265 13.55 -58.92 -9.26
C ALA A 265 13.38 -58.93 -7.73
N ARG A 266 13.31 -57.75 -7.10
CA ARG A 266 13.08 -57.62 -5.65
C ARG A 266 11.79 -58.32 -5.22
N ASN A 267 10.68 -58.05 -5.93
CA ASN A 267 9.37 -58.66 -5.67
C ASN A 267 9.35 -60.18 -5.89
N ALA A 268 10.18 -60.70 -6.80
CA ALA A 268 10.33 -62.14 -7.06
C ALA A 268 11.30 -62.85 -6.09
N GLY A 269 11.94 -62.12 -5.15
CA GLY A 269 12.98 -62.67 -4.27
C GLY A 269 14.25 -63.10 -5.02
N LEU A 270 14.54 -62.48 -6.17
CA LEU A 270 15.78 -62.65 -6.92
C LEU A 270 16.85 -61.69 -6.38
N ASN A 271 18.11 -62.11 -6.32
CA ASN A 271 19.20 -61.18 -6.06
C ASN A 271 19.36 -60.23 -7.25
N ILE A 272 19.85 -59.03 -6.99
CA ILE A 272 20.09 -58.00 -8.02
C ILE A 272 21.59 -57.76 -8.12
N ALA A 273 22.13 -58.01 -9.31
CA ALA A 273 23.42 -57.50 -9.74
C ALA A 273 23.17 -56.46 -10.85
N ILE A 274 24.16 -55.63 -11.13
CA ILE A 274 24.14 -54.72 -12.28
C ILE A 274 25.40 -54.87 -13.11
N TYR A 275 25.30 -54.49 -14.38
CA TYR A 275 26.48 -54.29 -15.22
C TYR A 275 26.50 -52.88 -15.83
N HIS A 276 27.71 -52.42 -16.12
CA HIS A 276 27.97 -51.16 -16.79
C HIS A 276 28.84 -51.41 -18.00
N TYR A 277 28.29 -51.14 -19.18
CA TYR A 277 28.95 -51.28 -20.47
C TYR A 277 29.98 -50.15 -20.63
N VAL A 278 31.25 -50.52 -20.65
CA VAL A 278 32.39 -49.60 -20.58
C VAL A 278 32.77 -49.08 -21.96
N ARG A 279 33.07 -47.78 -22.05
CA ARG A 279 33.73 -47.17 -23.22
C ARG A 279 35.11 -46.58 -22.89
N PHE A 280 35.50 -46.55 -21.60
CA PHE A 280 36.79 -45.97 -21.23
C PHE A 280 38.01 -46.76 -21.75
N ASN A 281 38.98 -46.02 -22.27
CA ASN A 281 40.33 -46.49 -22.62
C ASN A 281 41.42 -45.60 -22.00
N ASN A 282 41.08 -44.87 -20.94
CA ASN A 282 41.99 -44.03 -20.17
C ASN A 282 41.41 -43.72 -18.79
N VAL A 283 42.29 -43.39 -17.85
CA VAL A 283 41.95 -43.07 -16.45
C VAL A 283 40.92 -41.95 -16.31
N SER A 284 40.94 -40.93 -17.17
CA SER A 284 40.01 -39.79 -17.07
C SER A 284 38.58 -40.20 -17.44
N ALA A 285 38.42 -40.93 -18.55
CA ALA A 285 37.13 -41.51 -18.95
C ALA A 285 36.62 -42.49 -17.89
N ALA A 286 37.49 -43.31 -17.31
CA ALA A 286 37.12 -44.27 -16.26
C ALA A 286 36.60 -43.61 -14.97
N VAL A 287 37.17 -42.48 -14.55
CA VAL A 287 36.64 -41.68 -13.43
C VAL A 287 35.30 -41.04 -13.79
N GLY A 288 35.09 -40.63 -15.05
CA GLY A 288 33.81 -40.12 -15.53
C GLY A 288 32.71 -41.18 -15.49
N GLU A 289 32.96 -42.33 -16.10
CA GLU A 289 32.05 -43.48 -16.16
C GLU A 289 31.75 -44.05 -14.77
N GLY A 290 32.76 -44.15 -13.89
CA GLY A 290 32.58 -44.57 -12.50
C GLY A 290 31.71 -43.61 -11.68
N ASN A 291 31.81 -42.29 -11.91
CA ASN A 291 30.93 -41.32 -11.28
C ASN A 291 29.50 -41.36 -11.85
N TYR A 292 29.34 -41.60 -13.15
CA TYR A 292 28.03 -41.74 -13.79
C TYR A 292 27.28 -42.98 -13.28
N LEU A 293 27.95 -44.13 -13.22
CA LEU A 293 27.40 -45.34 -12.58
C LEU A 293 27.06 -45.10 -11.11
N ALA A 294 27.97 -44.52 -10.31
CA ALA A 294 27.71 -44.24 -8.90
C ALA A 294 26.53 -43.29 -8.66
N ASN A 295 26.26 -42.38 -9.59
CA ASN A 295 25.06 -41.54 -9.55
C ASN A 295 23.80 -42.37 -9.86
N SER A 296 23.83 -43.20 -10.91
CA SER A 296 22.70 -44.04 -11.33
C SER A 296 22.34 -45.11 -10.29
N MET A 297 23.33 -45.74 -9.64
CA MET A 297 23.07 -46.69 -8.55
C MET A 297 22.37 -46.04 -7.36
N ARG A 298 22.77 -44.81 -7.00
CA ARG A 298 22.11 -44.06 -5.92
C ARG A 298 20.67 -43.66 -6.29
N SER A 299 20.41 -43.21 -7.52
CA SER A 299 19.06 -42.84 -7.93
C SER A 299 18.10 -44.04 -8.04
N HIS A 300 18.63 -45.23 -8.34
CA HIS A 300 17.88 -46.49 -8.35
C HIS A 300 17.74 -47.17 -6.98
N GLY A 301 18.25 -46.55 -5.90
CA GLY A 301 18.16 -47.11 -4.54
C GLY A 301 18.96 -48.39 -4.34
N LEU A 302 20.04 -48.60 -5.11
CA LEU A 302 20.93 -49.75 -4.97
C LEU A 302 21.94 -49.51 -3.84
N SER A 303 22.19 -50.56 -3.06
CA SER A 303 23.07 -50.52 -1.89
C SER A 303 24.56 -50.57 -2.28
N GLY A 304 25.45 -50.13 -1.38
CA GLY A 304 26.90 -50.12 -1.58
C GLY A 304 27.54 -51.50 -1.81
N ASP A 305 26.83 -52.56 -1.44
CA ASP A 305 27.18 -53.97 -1.61
C ASP A 305 26.44 -54.67 -2.77
N THR A 306 25.66 -53.95 -3.57
CA THR A 306 25.12 -54.47 -4.85
C THR A 306 26.28 -54.88 -5.75
N LEU A 307 26.23 -56.07 -6.35
CA LEU A 307 27.29 -56.59 -7.22
C LEU A 307 27.35 -55.79 -8.53
N ILE A 308 28.53 -55.28 -8.86
CA ILE A 308 28.81 -54.47 -10.05
C ILE A 308 29.74 -55.24 -10.98
N PHE A 309 29.29 -55.52 -12.20
CA PHE A 309 30.16 -55.91 -13.30
C PHE A 309 30.58 -54.67 -14.12
N ALA A 310 31.89 -54.45 -14.24
CA ALA A 310 32.43 -53.67 -15.35
C ALA A 310 32.43 -54.59 -16.57
N ASP A 311 31.64 -54.24 -17.57
CA ASP A 311 31.45 -55.01 -18.79
C ASP A 311 32.40 -54.46 -19.86
N ILE A 312 33.45 -55.24 -20.13
CA ILE A 312 34.61 -54.87 -20.96
C ILE A 312 34.62 -55.74 -22.23
N GLU A 313 33.93 -55.27 -23.27
CA GLU A 313 33.95 -55.93 -24.58
C GLU A 313 34.05 -55.00 -25.80
N ASP A 314 33.82 -53.69 -25.64
CA ASP A 314 33.72 -52.76 -26.77
C ASP A 314 35.06 -52.40 -27.43
N GLU A 315 35.04 -52.14 -28.75
CA GLU A 315 36.21 -51.73 -29.54
C GLU A 315 36.92 -50.49 -28.97
N ASP A 316 36.18 -49.51 -28.42
CA ASP A 316 36.74 -48.32 -27.77
C ASP A 316 37.75 -48.68 -26.67
N THR A 317 37.49 -49.77 -25.92
CA THR A 317 38.34 -50.23 -24.81
C THR A 317 39.66 -50.88 -25.26
N ILE A 318 39.71 -51.31 -26.53
CA ILE A 318 40.89 -51.88 -27.19
C ILE A 318 41.70 -50.80 -27.92
N VAL A 319 41.01 -49.87 -28.60
CA VAL A 319 41.63 -48.83 -29.43
C VAL A 319 42.54 -47.91 -28.58
N ASN A 320 43.79 -47.77 -29.01
CA ASN A 320 44.87 -47.05 -28.31
C ASN A 320 45.16 -47.52 -26.87
N SER A 321 44.68 -48.71 -26.50
CA SER A 321 44.84 -49.30 -25.17
C SER A 321 46.08 -50.22 -25.09
N SER A 322 46.30 -50.81 -23.91
CA SER A 322 47.36 -51.78 -23.60
C SER A 322 47.06 -52.43 -22.25
N ASN A 323 47.72 -53.54 -21.92
CA ASN A 323 47.58 -54.18 -20.59
C ASN A 323 47.72 -53.18 -19.42
N SER A 324 48.74 -52.32 -19.47
CA SER A 324 48.98 -51.30 -18.44
C SER A 324 47.89 -50.22 -18.40
N ASN A 325 47.33 -49.85 -19.56
CA ASN A 325 46.21 -48.91 -19.63
C ASN A 325 44.92 -49.55 -19.09
N ALA A 326 44.56 -50.74 -19.55
CA ALA A 326 43.37 -51.46 -19.09
C ALA A 326 43.36 -51.61 -17.56
N ILE A 327 44.48 -52.03 -16.97
CA ILE A 327 44.67 -52.13 -15.52
C ILE A 327 44.54 -50.75 -14.84
N ALA A 328 45.20 -49.70 -15.35
CA ALA A 328 45.16 -48.38 -14.72
C ALA A 328 43.77 -47.73 -14.77
N SER A 329 43.10 -47.83 -15.92
CA SER A 329 41.78 -47.27 -16.17
C SER A 329 40.72 -48.00 -15.34
N LEU A 330 40.71 -49.34 -15.37
CA LEU A 330 39.74 -50.13 -14.60
C LEU A 330 39.94 -50.00 -13.08
N ASN A 331 41.18 -49.90 -12.60
CA ASN A 331 41.43 -49.55 -11.19
C ASN A 331 41.00 -48.12 -10.84
N ALA A 332 41.04 -47.17 -11.78
CA ALA A 332 40.49 -45.82 -11.54
C ALA A 332 38.95 -45.83 -11.44
N PHE A 333 38.28 -46.66 -12.24
CA PHE A 333 36.85 -46.94 -12.12
C PHE A 333 36.51 -47.55 -10.75
N TRP A 334 37.23 -48.60 -10.32
CA TRP A 334 37.05 -49.22 -9.00
C TRP A 334 37.31 -48.26 -7.84
N ASN A 335 38.39 -47.47 -7.88
CA ASN A 335 38.69 -46.47 -6.85
C ASN A 335 37.62 -45.36 -6.81
N THR A 336 37.05 -44.99 -7.96
CA THR A 336 35.93 -44.05 -8.03
C THR A 336 34.69 -44.63 -7.34
N LEU A 337 34.31 -45.87 -7.64
CA LEU A 337 33.17 -46.53 -7.01
C LEU A 337 33.37 -46.73 -5.50
N ASN A 338 34.55 -47.16 -5.07
CA ASN A 338 34.93 -47.29 -3.65
C ASN A 338 34.79 -45.96 -2.90
N GLY A 339 35.34 -44.87 -3.45
CA GLY A 339 35.20 -43.51 -2.88
C GLY A 339 33.75 -42.99 -2.88
N ARG A 340 32.85 -43.61 -3.64
CA ARG A 340 31.41 -43.34 -3.66
C ARG A 340 30.59 -44.32 -2.81
N GLY A 341 31.23 -45.25 -2.10
CA GLY A 341 30.61 -46.22 -1.20
C GLY A 341 30.11 -47.50 -1.86
N PHE A 342 30.48 -47.76 -3.11
CA PHE A 342 30.13 -48.97 -3.87
C PHE A 342 31.35 -49.87 -4.01
N THR A 343 31.37 -51.03 -3.33
CA THR A 343 32.61 -51.79 -3.09
C THR A 343 32.57 -53.26 -3.53
N ASN A 344 31.45 -53.75 -4.08
CA ASN A 344 31.29 -55.14 -4.50
C ASN A 344 31.54 -55.29 -6.01
N HIS A 345 32.82 -55.29 -6.41
CA HIS A 345 33.25 -55.22 -7.81
C HIS A 345 33.53 -56.58 -8.45
N ALA A 346 33.26 -56.71 -9.74
CA ALA A 346 33.54 -57.87 -10.58
C ALA A 346 33.75 -57.41 -12.04
N VAL A 347 34.33 -58.25 -12.89
CA VAL A 347 34.47 -57.96 -14.33
C VAL A 347 33.66 -58.94 -15.16
N TYR A 348 33.07 -58.45 -16.24
CA TYR A 348 32.60 -59.26 -17.36
C TYR A 348 33.56 -59.06 -18.54
N VAL A 349 33.90 -60.15 -19.23
CA VAL A 349 34.78 -60.14 -20.41
C VAL A 349 34.60 -61.43 -21.22
N TYR A 350 34.67 -61.34 -22.54
CA TYR A 350 34.63 -62.52 -23.42
C TYR A 350 36.01 -63.17 -23.62
N GLN A 351 36.02 -64.50 -23.84
CA GLN A 351 37.25 -65.31 -23.81
C GLN A 351 38.37 -64.84 -24.76
N SER A 352 38.04 -64.25 -25.91
CA SER A 352 38.99 -63.80 -26.94
C SER A 352 39.34 -62.31 -26.88
N TYR A 353 38.92 -61.58 -25.84
CA TYR A 353 39.22 -60.15 -25.68
C TYR A 353 40.74 -59.90 -25.51
N LEU A 354 41.29 -58.91 -26.22
CA LEU A 354 42.74 -58.75 -26.40
C LEU A 354 43.51 -58.51 -25.09
N TYR A 355 42.90 -57.82 -24.12
CA TYR A 355 43.51 -57.49 -22.84
C TYR A 355 42.85 -58.24 -21.66
N ARG A 356 42.23 -59.41 -21.93
CA ARG A 356 41.42 -60.20 -20.96
C ARG A 356 42.15 -60.45 -19.64
N ASP A 357 43.37 -60.98 -19.69
CA ASP A 357 44.11 -61.33 -18.47
C ASP A 357 44.54 -60.10 -17.66
N ALA A 358 44.69 -58.94 -18.31
CA ALA A 358 44.93 -57.66 -17.64
C ALA A 358 43.67 -57.14 -16.94
N VAL A 359 42.49 -57.25 -17.58
CA VAL A 359 41.18 -56.93 -16.98
C VAL A 359 40.91 -57.81 -15.75
N ILE A 360 41.06 -59.13 -15.90
CA ILE A 360 40.91 -60.13 -14.83
C ILE A 360 41.81 -59.82 -13.63
N SER A 361 43.04 -59.35 -13.86
CA SER A 361 44.00 -59.06 -12.79
C SER A 361 43.55 -57.97 -11.80
N THR A 362 42.52 -57.19 -12.13
CA THR A 362 41.97 -56.15 -11.24
C THR A 362 41.02 -56.67 -10.15
N VAL A 363 40.42 -57.84 -10.33
CA VAL A 363 39.43 -58.41 -9.39
C VAL A 363 39.61 -59.90 -9.05
N GLY A 364 40.37 -60.65 -9.85
CA GLY A 364 40.51 -62.11 -9.73
C GLY A 364 39.53 -62.90 -10.61
N ARG A 365 39.87 -64.15 -10.92
CA ARG A 365 39.00 -65.02 -11.75
C ARG A 365 37.72 -65.41 -11.01
N ASP A 366 37.80 -65.63 -9.70
CA ASP A 366 36.67 -65.92 -8.81
C ASP A 366 35.64 -64.78 -8.74
N ARG A 367 36.03 -63.59 -9.21
CA ARG A 367 35.20 -62.39 -9.40
C ARG A 367 35.11 -61.94 -10.86
N THR A 368 35.40 -62.85 -11.79
CA THR A 368 35.19 -62.68 -13.22
C THR A 368 34.00 -63.51 -13.66
N TRP A 369 33.13 -62.89 -14.46
CA TRP A 369 32.05 -63.52 -15.21
C TRP A 369 32.49 -63.61 -16.67
N LEU A 370 32.87 -64.80 -17.11
CA LEU A 370 33.46 -65.02 -18.45
C LEU A 370 32.35 -65.31 -19.48
N ALA A 371 32.40 -64.67 -20.65
CA ALA A 371 31.56 -65.07 -21.79
C ALA A 371 32.31 -66.02 -22.74
N GLN A 372 31.74 -67.22 -22.95
CA GLN A 372 32.15 -68.13 -24.03
C GLN A 372 31.00 -69.08 -24.39
N TYR A 373 30.48 -68.97 -25.61
CA TYR A 373 29.32 -69.74 -26.08
C TYR A 373 29.77 -70.96 -26.90
N PRO A 374 29.71 -72.20 -26.37
CA PRO A 374 29.77 -73.40 -27.20
C PRO A 374 28.47 -73.56 -28.01
N TYR A 375 28.55 -74.23 -29.16
CA TYR A 375 27.38 -74.57 -29.97
C TYR A 375 26.30 -75.34 -29.20
N THR A 376 26.73 -76.23 -28.29
CA THR A 376 25.87 -76.97 -27.35
C THR A 376 26.43 -76.82 -25.93
N PRO A 377 25.80 -76.05 -25.03
CA PRO A 377 26.24 -75.90 -23.64
C PRO A 377 25.73 -77.06 -22.78
N THR A 378 26.30 -78.25 -22.96
CA THR A 378 25.93 -79.46 -22.21
C THR A 378 26.32 -79.36 -20.73
N ARG A 379 25.41 -79.77 -19.84
CA ARG A 379 25.67 -79.82 -18.39
C ARG A 379 26.81 -80.78 -18.04
N GLY A 380 27.75 -80.35 -17.20
CA GLY A 380 28.99 -81.07 -16.91
C GLY A 380 29.93 -81.22 -18.12
N GLY A 381 29.71 -80.44 -19.18
CA GLY A 381 30.46 -80.52 -20.42
C GLY A 381 31.89 -79.97 -20.32
N TYR A 382 32.60 -79.99 -21.46
CA TYR A 382 34.00 -79.56 -21.54
C TYR A 382 34.20 -78.12 -21.05
N TYR A 383 33.41 -77.15 -21.54
CA TYR A 383 33.56 -75.74 -21.17
C TYR A 383 33.12 -75.44 -19.73
N GLU A 384 32.06 -76.10 -19.23
CA GLU A 384 31.64 -75.99 -17.83
C GLU A 384 32.77 -76.46 -16.89
N THR A 385 33.38 -77.61 -17.23
CA THR A 385 34.49 -78.19 -16.48
C THR A 385 35.77 -77.34 -16.61
N LEU A 386 36.05 -76.81 -17.79
CA LEU A 386 37.22 -75.98 -18.07
C LEU A 386 37.19 -74.69 -17.24
N HIS A 387 36.14 -73.87 -17.37
CA HIS A 387 36.11 -72.56 -16.73
C HIS A 387 36.02 -72.65 -15.20
N LYS A 388 35.36 -73.70 -14.69
CA LYS A 388 35.39 -74.06 -13.26
C LYS A 388 36.80 -74.40 -12.76
N ASN A 389 37.57 -75.18 -13.53
CA ASN A 389 38.95 -75.54 -13.19
C ASN A 389 39.94 -74.39 -13.39
N GLU A 390 39.67 -73.46 -14.31
CA GLU A 390 40.43 -72.21 -14.47
C GLU A 390 40.21 -71.22 -13.31
N GLY A 391 39.17 -71.45 -12.50
CA GLY A 391 38.84 -70.69 -11.29
C GLY A 391 37.92 -69.49 -11.53
N TYR A 392 37.14 -69.47 -12.60
CA TYR A 392 36.19 -68.39 -12.88
C TYR A 392 35.04 -68.35 -11.85
N GLY A 393 34.50 -67.16 -11.59
CA GLY A 393 33.40 -66.96 -10.65
C GLY A 393 32.05 -67.36 -11.22
N ALA A 394 31.80 -66.93 -12.46
CA ALA A 394 30.62 -67.28 -13.25
C ALA A 394 30.96 -67.41 -14.74
N TRP A 395 30.06 -68.03 -15.50
CA TRP A 395 30.19 -68.24 -16.94
C TRP A 395 28.88 -67.94 -17.67
N GLN A 396 28.87 -66.95 -18.56
CA GLN A 396 27.80 -66.74 -19.53
C GLN A 396 28.00 -67.73 -20.68
N PHE A 397 27.08 -68.69 -20.79
CA PHE A 397 27.28 -69.89 -21.59
C PHE A 397 26.43 -69.94 -22.87
N ALA A 398 25.39 -69.10 -22.96
CA ALA A 398 24.61 -68.95 -24.18
C ALA A 398 23.83 -67.62 -24.20
N SER A 399 23.64 -67.11 -25.42
CA SER A 399 22.75 -65.99 -25.77
C SER A 399 21.48 -66.44 -26.53
N THR A 400 21.21 -67.74 -26.53
CA THR A 400 20.17 -68.43 -27.33
C THR A 400 19.09 -69.12 -26.48
N ALA A 401 19.16 -68.98 -25.16
CA ALA A 401 18.14 -69.53 -24.25
C ALA A 401 16.87 -68.68 -24.27
N TYR A 402 15.73 -69.25 -23.89
CA TYR A 402 14.47 -68.52 -23.76
C TYR A 402 13.61 -69.04 -22.59
N LEU A 403 12.74 -68.17 -22.07
CA LEU A 403 11.77 -68.56 -21.05
C LEU A 403 10.74 -69.55 -21.61
N PRO A 404 10.35 -70.60 -20.87
CA PRO A 404 9.27 -71.51 -21.26
C PRO A 404 7.99 -70.76 -21.65
N GLY A 405 7.44 -71.06 -22.83
CA GLY A 405 6.26 -70.37 -23.36
C GLY A 405 6.49 -68.95 -23.90
N ARG A 406 7.74 -68.45 -23.93
CA ARG A 406 8.10 -67.08 -24.39
C ARG A 406 9.03 -67.05 -25.62
N ALA A 407 9.30 -68.18 -26.28
CA ALA A 407 10.30 -68.30 -27.36
C ALA A 407 10.20 -67.23 -28.47
N TYR A 408 9.00 -66.76 -28.79
CA TYR A 408 8.72 -65.74 -29.81
C TYR A 408 9.05 -64.30 -29.36
N MET A 409 9.54 -64.09 -28.14
CA MET A 409 9.91 -62.77 -27.60
C MET A 409 11.42 -62.47 -27.71
N GLY A 410 12.18 -63.36 -28.36
CA GLY A 410 13.64 -63.31 -28.43
C GLY A 410 14.30 -64.10 -27.30
N SER A 411 15.62 -64.24 -27.40
CA SER A 411 16.44 -64.94 -26.41
C SER A 411 16.77 -64.06 -25.18
N ILE A 412 17.27 -64.73 -24.16
CA ILE A 412 17.74 -64.17 -22.89
C ILE A 412 19.12 -64.78 -22.65
N ASP A 413 20.08 -63.95 -22.28
CA ASP A 413 21.44 -64.35 -21.99
C ASP A 413 21.51 -65.06 -20.62
N VAL A 414 22.18 -66.21 -20.57
CA VAL A 414 22.13 -67.15 -19.42
C VAL A 414 23.50 -67.49 -18.87
N SER A 415 23.57 -67.56 -17.54
CA SER A 415 24.81 -67.73 -16.79
C SER A 415 24.75 -68.77 -15.68
N HIS A 416 25.86 -69.45 -15.47
CA HIS A 416 26.09 -70.45 -14.42
C HIS A 416 27.08 -69.91 -13.38
N ASP A 417 26.85 -70.21 -12.10
CA ASP A 417 27.66 -69.76 -10.96
C ASP A 417 28.57 -70.88 -10.43
N TYR A 418 29.86 -70.58 -10.23
CA TYR A 418 30.84 -71.55 -9.74
C TYR A 418 31.25 -71.31 -8.28
N THR A 419 31.33 -70.04 -7.85
CA THR A 419 31.92 -69.66 -6.55
C THR A 419 30.91 -69.13 -5.53
N GLY A 420 29.64 -69.00 -5.91
CA GLY A 420 28.66 -68.24 -5.13
C GLY A 420 28.70 -66.74 -5.44
N LEU A 421 29.34 -66.33 -6.55
CA LEU A 421 29.42 -64.95 -7.00
C LEU A 421 28.03 -64.41 -7.35
N LEU A 422 27.19 -65.25 -7.95
CA LEU A 422 25.83 -64.88 -8.35
C LEU A 422 24.76 -65.39 -7.37
N THR A 423 24.85 -66.60 -6.83
CA THR A 423 23.75 -67.23 -6.07
C THR A 423 23.59 -66.75 -4.61
N LYS A 424 24.62 -66.17 -4.00
CA LYS A 424 24.69 -65.94 -2.55
C LYS A 424 23.89 -64.72 -2.05
N ARG A 425 22.66 -64.94 -1.53
CA ARG A 425 21.89 -63.93 -0.78
C ARG A 425 22.60 -63.55 0.53
N LYS A 426 22.54 -62.27 0.90
CA LYS A 426 22.98 -61.73 2.21
C LYS A 426 21.82 -61.75 3.21
N GLU A 427 22.08 -62.14 4.47
CA GLU A 427 21.08 -62.10 5.54
C GLU A 427 20.65 -60.66 5.86
N GLN A 428 19.36 -60.46 6.15
CA GLN A 428 18.83 -59.15 6.52
C GLN A 428 18.73 -58.98 8.05
N ASN A 429 18.94 -57.75 8.51
CA ASN A 429 18.81 -57.30 9.90
C ASN A 429 18.38 -55.82 9.89
N LEU A 430 17.08 -55.56 10.08
CA LEU A 430 16.44 -54.26 9.98
C LEU A 430 15.60 -53.97 11.23
N ALA A 431 15.54 -52.71 11.66
CA ALA A 431 14.66 -52.28 12.74
C ALA A 431 14.18 -50.84 12.52
N ALA A 432 13.09 -50.46 13.19
CA ALA A 432 12.74 -49.08 13.44
C ALA A 432 12.31 -48.90 14.90
N PHE A 433 12.53 -47.70 15.43
CA PHE A 433 12.06 -47.29 16.75
C PHE A 433 10.93 -46.28 16.54
N ASP A 434 9.69 -46.73 16.71
CA ASP A 434 8.46 -45.95 16.44
C ASP A 434 8.25 -44.85 17.50
N ASP A 435 8.72 -45.07 18.73
CA ASP A 435 8.86 -44.03 19.77
C ASP A 435 10.05 -44.33 20.70
N ILE A 436 10.70 -43.27 21.16
CA ILE A 436 11.71 -43.26 22.23
C ILE A 436 11.43 -42.04 23.11
N SER A 437 10.52 -42.16 24.08
CA SER A 437 10.07 -41.06 24.94
C SER A 437 10.51 -41.25 26.40
N LEU A 438 10.67 -40.14 27.12
CA LEU A 438 10.95 -40.15 28.57
C LEU A 438 9.72 -39.59 29.28
N HIS A 439 9.34 -40.20 30.40
CA HIS A 439 8.22 -39.78 31.23
C HIS A 439 8.66 -39.80 32.71
N GLY A 440 9.17 -38.66 33.19
CA GLY A 440 9.86 -38.57 34.47
C GLY A 440 11.10 -39.46 34.50
N ASN A 441 11.00 -40.60 35.19
CA ASN A 441 12.09 -41.59 35.29
C ASN A 441 11.92 -42.81 34.36
N THR A 442 10.79 -42.95 33.68
CA THR A 442 10.52 -44.12 32.81
C THR A 442 10.81 -43.77 31.36
N LEU A 443 11.70 -44.52 30.74
CA LEU A 443 11.96 -44.49 29.30
C LEU A 443 11.00 -45.47 28.61
N HIS A 444 10.09 -44.96 27.78
CA HIS A 444 9.23 -45.75 26.91
C HIS A 444 9.90 -45.92 25.55
N VAL A 445 9.94 -47.16 25.04
CA VAL A 445 10.49 -47.50 23.74
C VAL A 445 9.52 -48.42 23.01
N SER A 446 9.15 -48.08 21.77
CA SER A 446 8.38 -48.96 20.89
C SER A 446 8.94 -48.98 19.47
N GLY A 447 8.60 -49.99 18.69
CA GLY A 447 9.22 -50.22 17.39
C GLY A 447 9.06 -51.64 16.85
N TRP A 448 9.99 -52.05 16.00
CA TRP A 448 10.13 -53.41 15.48
C TRP A 448 11.57 -53.74 15.08
N HIS A 449 11.95 -55.01 15.16
CA HIS A 449 13.25 -55.56 14.77
C HIS A 449 13.04 -56.91 14.05
N ALA A 450 13.37 -56.94 12.76
CA ALA A 450 13.28 -58.11 11.88
C ALA A 450 14.69 -58.52 11.40
N ALA A 451 15.11 -59.75 11.68
CA ALA A 451 16.40 -60.28 11.28
C ALA A 451 16.33 -61.77 10.93
N ASP A 452 16.94 -62.18 9.82
CA ASP A 452 16.96 -63.59 9.38
C ASP A 452 17.61 -64.51 10.43
N ILE A 453 18.69 -64.04 11.03
CA ILE A 453 19.46 -64.75 12.07
C ILE A 453 18.68 -64.97 13.37
N SER A 454 17.54 -64.29 13.60
CA SER A 454 16.66 -64.55 14.77
C SER A 454 16.14 -65.99 14.81
N LYS A 455 16.16 -66.70 13.67
CA LYS A 455 15.94 -68.15 13.56
C LYS A 455 16.93 -69.00 14.38
N ALA A 456 18.15 -68.53 14.55
CA ALA A 456 19.19 -69.12 15.41
C ALA A 456 19.39 -68.34 16.73
N GLN A 457 19.02 -67.07 16.74
CA GLN A 457 19.20 -66.12 17.84
C GLN A 457 17.84 -65.66 18.41
N GLY A 458 17.05 -66.60 18.93
CA GLY A 458 15.64 -66.36 19.27
C GLY A 458 15.33 -65.45 20.47
N TYR A 459 16.32 -65.00 21.25
CA TYR A 459 16.09 -64.18 22.44
C TYR A 459 16.20 -62.69 22.13
N ALA A 460 15.08 -61.96 22.25
CA ALA A 460 15.01 -60.52 21.98
C ALA A 460 15.21 -59.67 23.24
N SER A 461 15.93 -58.56 23.12
CA SER A 461 16.15 -57.60 24.20
C SER A 461 16.37 -56.18 23.69
N LEU A 462 15.97 -55.19 24.50
CA LEU A 462 16.38 -53.80 24.33
C LEU A 462 17.49 -53.48 25.33
N ILE A 463 18.56 -52.84 24.86
CA ILE A 463 19.66 -52.32 25.68
C ILE A 463 19.60 -50.80 25.68
N VAL A 464 19.60 -50.18 26.86
CA VAL A 464 19.87 -48.74 27.02
C VAL A 464 21.38 -48.57 27.10
N TYR A 465 21.95 -47.92 26.11
CA TYR A 465 23.38 -47.68 25.98
C TYR A 465 23.68 -46.19 26.11
N ASP A 466 24.57 -45.83 27.03
CA ASP A 466 25.10 -44.48 27.12
C ASP A 466 26.29 -44.34 26.16
N ALA A 467 26.10 -43.57 25.10
CA ALA A 467 27.12 -43.25 24.11
C ALA A 467 28.06 -42.12 24.55
N THR A 468 27.78 -41.41 25.65
CA THR A 468 28.70 -40.45 26.27
C THR A 468 29.79 -41.19 27.08
N THR A 469 29.42 -42.18 27.92
CA THR A 469 30.41 -43.01 28.64
C THR A 469 30.80 -44.31 27.91
N ASN A 470 30.23 -44.56 26.72
CA ASN A 470 30.45 -45.76 25.90
C ASN A 470 30.17 -47.07 26.68
N ARG A 471 29.01 -47.12 27.35
CA ARG A 471 28.67 -48.16 28.33
C ARG A 471 27.20 -48.56 28.27
N GLU A 472 26.93 -49.85 28.42
CA GLU A 472 25.59 -50.36 28.72
C GLU A 472 25.12 -49.94 30.12
N ILE A 473 23.95 -49.29 30.17
CA ILE A 473 23.28 -48.84 31.40
C ILE A 473 22.38 -49.95 31.95
N THR A 474 21.50 -50.48 31.11
CA THR A 474 20.55 -51.55 31.48
C THR A 474 20.02 -52.29 30.25
N ARG A 475 19.43 -53.46 30.48
CA ARG A 475 18.92 -54.37 29.44
C ARG A 475 17.60 -54.99 29.88
N VAL A 476 16.62 -55.01 28.97
CA VAL A 476 15.29 -55.56 29.20
C VAL A 476 14.95 -56.53 28.08
N SER A 477 14.87 -57.82 28.39
CA SER A 477 14.38 -58.85 27.47
C SER A 477 12.88 -58.67 27.21
N TYR A 478 12.44 -58.90 25.97
CA TYR A 478 11.04 -58.78 25.57
C TYR A 478 10.60 -59.95 24.68
N THR A 479 9.29 -60.20 24.63
CA THR A 479 8.70 -61.13 23.66
C THR A 479 8.25 -60.32 22.43
N PRO A 480 8.77 -60.59 21.22
CA PRO A 480 8.36 -59.87 20.02
C PRO A 480 6.85 -59.99 19.75
N ASN A 481 6.20 -58.85 19.49
CA ASN A 481 4.77 -58.80 19.19
C ASN A 481 4.50 -58.69 17.68
N ARG A 482 3.22 -58.85 17.31
CA ARG A 482 2.81 -59.09 15.92
C ARG A 482 2.71 -57.78 15.11
N ARG A 483 3.38 -57.73 13.96
CA ARG A 483 3.43 -56.59 13.02
C ARG A 483 3.14 -57.05 11.59
N ASP A 484 1.89 -56.90 11.15
CA ASP A 484 1.50 -57.23 9.77
C ASP A 484 1.97 -56.19 8.75
N ASP A 485 2.07 -54.93 9.18
CA ASP A 485 2.65 -53.83 8.42
C ASP A 485 4.10 -54.13 8.01
N VAL A 486 4.92 -54.59 8.97
CA VAL A 486 6.32 -54.99 8.74
C VAL A 486 6.38 -56.25 7.87
N TYR A 487 5.53 -57.26 8.13
CA TYR A 487 5.47 -58.47 7.31
C TYR A 487 5.10 -58.21 5.85
N ASN A 488 4.15 -57.30 5.59
CA ASN A 488 3.67 -57.02 4.23
C ASN A 488 4.73 -56.32 3.36
N VAL A 489 5.72 -55.66 3.98
CA VAL A 489 6.85 -55.03 3.28
C VAL A 489 8.09 -55.94 3.25
N TYR A 490 8.36 -56.68 4.34
CA TYR A 490 9.57 -57.49 4.54
C TYR A 490 9.24 -58.98 4.73
N SER A 491 8.35 -59.52 3.89
CA SER A 491 7.87 -60.92 3.96
C SER A 491 8.97 -61.98 3.79
N ASP A 492 10.14 -61.57 3.28
CA ASP A 492 11.32 -62.40 3.03
C ASP A 492 12.35 -62.38 4.19
N ILE A 493 12.05 -61.70 5.31
CA ILE A 493 12.86 -61.75 6.55
C ILE A 493 12.17 -62.67 7.57
N TYR A 494 12.90 -63.67 8.09
CA TYR A 494 12.35 -64.80 8.88
C TYR A 494 11.26 -64.44 9.92
N ASN A 495 11.50 -63.42 10.76
CA ASN A 495 10.60 -63.06 11.85
C ASN A 495 9.78 -61.77 11.61
N SER A 496 9.69 -61.23 10.39
CA SER A 496 9.10 -59.89 10.15
C SER A 496 7.68 -59.72 10.69
N ARG A 497 6.86 -60.79 10.73
CA ARG A 497 5.53 -60.82 11.36
C ARG A 497 5.53 -60.75 12.89
N TYR A 498 6.60 -61.18 13.54
CA TYR A 498 6.81 -61.18 14.99
C TYR A 498 8.11 -60.45 15.31
N SER A 499 8.11 -59.16 14.98
CA SER A 499 9.25 -58.26 15.05
C SER A 499 9.06 -57.13 16.06
N GLY A 500 7.82 -56.81 16.43
CA GLY A 500 7.48 -55.58 17.16
C GLY A 500 7.86 -55.60 18.64
N PHE A 501 8.03 -54.41 19.22
CA PHE A 501 8.24 -54.23 20.66
C PHE A 501 7.54 -52.98 21.20
N ASN A 502 7.18 -53.05 22.49
CA ASN A 502 6.79 -51.91 23.31
C ASN A 502 7.23 -52.23 24.75
N VAL A 503 8.09 -51.38 25.33
CA VAL A 503 8.81 -51.64 26.58
C VAL A 503 8.92 -50.35 27.39
N ASN A 504 8.70 -50.45 28.70
CA ASN A 504 8.99 -49.38 29.66
C ASN A 504 10.21 -49.77 30.49
N ILE A 505 11.21 -48.89 30.57
CA ILE A 505 12.49 -49.10 31.23
C ILE A 505 12.64 -48.07 32.35
N ASP A 506 12.79 -48.53 33.58
CA ASP A 506 12.96 -47.66 34.75
C ASP A 506 14.41 -47.16 34.86
N LEU A 507 14.60 -45.85 34.73
CA LEU A 507 15.91 -45.21 34.82
C LEU A 507 16.21 -44.62 36.21
N ARG A 508 15.33 -44.77 37.21
CA ARG A 508 15.57 -44.30 38.60
C ARG A 508 16.94 -44.67 39.20
N PRO A 509 17.53 -45.86 38.95
CA PRO A 509 18.82 -46.22 39.54
C PRO A 509 20.05 -45.53 38.91
N TYR A 510 19.90 -44.81 37.80
CA TYR A 510 21.02 -44.41 36.93
C TYR A 510 21.17 -42.89 36.82
N ASN A 511 22.42 -42.43 36.75
CA ASN A 511 22.78 -41.02 36.72
C ASN A 511 23.12 -40.56 35.28
N LEU A 512 22.15 -39.99 34.57
CA LEU A 512 22.16 -39.88 33.09
C LEU A 512 22.05 -38.44 32.51
N ALA A 513 22.22 -37.38 33.31
CA ALA A 513 22.03 -36.00 32.83
C ALA A 513 23.20 -35.48 31.96
N ASN A 514 22.92 -34.90 30.79
CA ASN A 514 23.83 -34.64 29.66
C ASN A 514 24.40 -35.89 28.96
N ASP A 515 23.96 -37.09 29.34
CA ASP A 515 24.44 -38.33 28.72
C ASP A 515 23.60 -38.67 27.47
N THR A 516 24.23 -39.27 26.46
CA THR A 516 23.62 -39.50 25.14
C THR A 516 23.12 -40.93 25.05
N LEU A 517 21.82 -41.14 25.24
CA LEU A 517 21.24 -42.48 25.25
C LEU A 517 20.96 -42.97 23.82
N LYS A 518 21.47 -44.16 23.48
CA LYS A 518 21.05 -44.96 22.34
C LYS A 518 20.32 -46.19 22.83
N ILE A 519 19.36 -46.67 22.05
CA ILE A 519 18.70 -47.96 22.28
C ILE A 519 19.24 -48.96 21.27
N VAL A 520 19.58 -50.16 21.72
CA VAL A 520 19.96 -51.28 20.86
C VAL A 520 18.84 -52.31 20.90
N ALA A 521 18.23 -52.59 19.77
CA ALA A 521 17.39 -53.77 19.60
C ALA A 521 18.31 -54.95 19.26
N ARG A 522 18.25 -56.01 20.08
CA ARG A 522 19.17 -57.15 20.01
C ARG A 522 18.40 -58.46 19.94
N TYR A 523 18.78 -59.31 18.99
CA TYR A 523 18.53 -60.76 19.03
C TYR A 523 19.80 -61.50 19.48
N SER A 524 19.67 -62.58 20.23
CA SER A 524 20.81 -63.39 20.70
C SER A 524 20.47 -64.88 20.82
N ASN A 525 21.49 -65.75 20.75
CA ASN A 525 21.36 -67.19 21.00
C ASN A 525 21.29 -67.56 22.51
N GLN A 526 21.45 -66.59 23.43
CA GLN A 526 21.32 -66.81 24.88
C GLN A 526 20.24 -65.92 25.53
N PRO A 527 19.51 -66.42 26.56
CA PRO A 527 18.46 -65.65 27.26
C PRO A 527 18.92 -64.34 27.91
N ASN A 528 20.21 -64.23 28.22
CA ASN A 528 20.85 -63.06 28.81
C ASN A 528 21.24 -61.99 27.77
N GLY A 529 21.16 -62.27 26.47
CA GLY A 529 21.62 -61.38 25.38
C GLY A 529 23.14 -61.27 25.23
N ALA A 530 23.92 -62.19 25.83
CA ALA A 530 25.38 -62.11 25.96
C ALA A 530 26.14 -63.26 25.25
N GLY A 531 25.43 -64.09 24.48
CA GLY A 531 26.04 -65.08 23.58
C GLY A 531 26.44 -64.45 22.24
N GLU A 532 26.23 -65.17 21.14
CA GLU A 532 26.22 -64.54 19.82
C GLU A 532 24.96 -63.68 19.69
N TYR A 533 25.07 -62.54 19.01
CA TYR A 533 23.96 -61.59 18.87
C TYR A 533 24.02 -60.83 17.54
N THR A 534 22.89 -60.23 17.18
CA THR A 534 22.81 -59.18 16.15
C THR A 534 22.07 -57.98 16.71
N ASP A 535 22.56 -56.79 16.36
CA ASP A 535 22.12 -55.51 16.89
C ASP A 535 21.56 -54.61 15.78
N VAL A 536 20.55 -53.80 16.10
CA VAL A 536 20.25 -52.56 15.38
C VAL A 536 20.15 -51.42 16.39
N TRP A 537 20.79 -50.29 16.08
CA TRP A 537 20.96 -49.15 16.99
C TRP A 537 20.02 -48.00 16.61
N SER A 538 19.46 -47.33 17.61
CA SER A 538 18.76 -46.06 17.42
C SER A 538 19.75 -44.91 17.22
N ASP A 539 19.22 -43.78 16.75
CA ASP A 539 19.86 -42.48 16.90
C ASP A 539 20.07 -42.13 18.39
N GLY A 540 21.01 -41.23 18.65
CA GLY A 540 21.35 -40.78 20.01
C GLY A 540 20.42 -39.69 20.51
N LYS A 541 19.78 -39.92 21.66
CA LYS A 541 18.92 -38.96 22.35
C LYS A 541 19.67 -38.35 23.54
N VAL A 542 19.88 -37.03 23.50
CA VAL A 542 20.64 -36.28 24.51
C VAL A 542 19.71 -35.68 25.56
N LEU A 543 20.00 -35.89 26.86
CA LEU A 543 19.21 -35.36 27.97
C LEU A 543 19.77 -34.02 28.47
N VAL A 544 19.41 -32.93 27.79
CA VAL A 544 19.92 -31.55 28.02
C VAL A 544 18.81 -30.50 28.14
N ASN A 545 17.56 -30.90 28.40
CA ASN A 545 16.47 -29.94 28.46
C ASN A 545 16.61 -29.01 29.67
N ASN A 546 16.35 -27.71 29.47
CA ASN A 546 16.41 -26.67 30.50
C ASN A 546 15.46 -25.53 30.13
N VAL A 547 14.34 -25.40 30.85
CA VAL A 547 13.30 -24.39 30.61
C VAL A 547 12.74 -23.89 31.94
N ALA A 548 12.45 -22.60 32.02
CA ALA A 548 11.83 -21.98 33.18
C ALA A 548 10.89 -20.86 32.73
N HIS A 549 9.97 -20.48 33.61
CA HIS A 549 9.11 -19.32 33.44
C HIS A 549 8.85 -18.65 34.79
N PHE A 550 8.72 -17.33 34.78
CA PHE A 550 8.44 -16.51 35.96
C PHE A 550 6.97 -16.06 35.92
N ASP A 551 6.07 -16.93 36.36
CA ASP A 551 4.61 -16.75 36.31
C ASP A 551 4.10 -15.44 36.94
N ASN A 552 4.82 -14.89 37.93
CA ASN A 552 4.54 -13.58 38.50
C ASN A 552 5.81 -12.95 39.09
N VAL A 553 6.10 -11.69 38.73
CA VAL A 553 7.15 -10.87 39.34
C VAL A 553 6.58 -9.51 39.69
N VAL A 554 6.49 -9.23 41.00
CA VAL A 554 5.98 -7.96 41.54
C VAL A 554 7.15 -7.16 42.10
N ILE A 555 7.24 -5.88 41.73
CA ILE A 555 8.30 -4.96 42.16
C ILE A 555 7.65 -3.81 42.93
N THR A 556 8.19 -3.52 44.10
CA THR A 556 7.79 -2.43 45.01
C THR A 556 9.02 -1.60 45.38
N ASP A 557 8.84 -0.42 45.98
CA ASP A 557 9.96 0.45 46.35
C ASP A 557 10.99 -0.21 47.29
N THR A 558 10.57 -1.23 48.06
CA THR A 558 11.39 -1.91 49.09
C THR A 558 11.59 -3.42 48.87
N SER A 559 10.92 -4.02 47.88
CA SER A 559 11.07 -5.47 47.62
C SER A 559 10.63 -5.92 46.23
N LEU A 560 11.25 -7.01 45.76
CA LEU A 560 10.87 -7.75 44.56
C LEU A 560 10.46 -9.16 44.98
N THR A 561 9.30 -9.64 44.51
CA THR A 561 8.81 -11.00 44.78
C THR A 561 8.52 -11.76 43.50
N ALA A 562 9.05 -12.98 43.39
CA ALA A 562 8.94 -13.84 42.21
C ALA A 562 8.27 -15.18 42.51
N SER A 563 7.50 -15.69 41.54
CA SER A 563 6.92 -17.04 41.50
C SER A 563 6.99 -17.59 40.07
N GLY A 564 7.00 -18.91 39.90
CA GLY A 564 7.21 -19.53 38.60
C GLY A 564 7.49 -21.03 38.65
N TRP A 565 8.24 -21.52 37.67
CA TRP A 565 8.74 -22.90 37.62
C TRP A 565 10.05 -23.01 36.82
N HIS A 566 10.86 -24.03 37.12
CA HIS A 566 12.10 -24.39 36.42
C HIS A 566 12.20 -25.91 36.29
N ALA A 567 12.19 -26.41 35.06
CA ALA A 567 12.35 -27.81 34.72
C ALA A 567 13.65 -28.01 33.92
N SER A 568 14.55 -28.87 34.39
CA SER A 568 15.75 -29.27 33.67
C SER A 568 16.18 -30.70 33.99
N ASP A 569 16.68 -31.41 32.98
CA ASP A 569 17.29 -32.74 33.15
C ASP A 569 18.53 -32.70 34.06
N ASN A 570 19.22 -31.55 34.11
CA ASN A 570 20.39 -31.35 34.97
C ASN A 570 20.07 -31.31 36.46
N SER A 571 18.80 -31.07 36.85
CA SER A 571 18.38 -31.06 38.26
C SER A 571 18.66 -32.40 39.00
N TYR A 572 18.82 -33.51 38.27
CA TYR A 572 19.32 -34.78 38.83
C TYR A 572 20.76 -34.64 39.37
N LYS A 573 21.70 -34.17 38.53
CA LYS A 573 23.12 -33.97 38.91
C LYS A 573 23.30 -32.70 39.77
N GLN A 574 22.29 -31.83 39.82
CA GLN A 574 22.34 -30.49 40.44
C GLN A 574 21.16 -30.24 41.41
N PRO A 575 21.11 -30.89 42.58
CA PRO A 575 19.92 -30.92 43.45
C PRO A 575 19.62 -29.62 44.22
N ASN A 576 20.39 -28.55 44.05
CA ASN A 576 20.23 -27.30 44.80
C ASN A 576 19.58 -26.22 43.93
N SER A 577 18.32 -25.89 44.21
CA SER A 577 17.55 -24.89 43.45
C SER A 577 17.65 -23.50 44.06
N PHE A 578 17.89 -22.48 43.23
CA PHE A 578 17.98 -21.07 43.63
C PHE A 578 17.23 -20.17 42.65
N ILE A 579 16.68 -19.06 43.15
CA ILE A 579 16.46 -17.87 42.33
C ILE A 579 17.51 -16.84 42.73
N ILE A 580 18.18 -16.25 41.73
CA ILE A 580 19.18 -15.21 41.90
C ILE A 580 18.62 -13.90 41.36
N LEU A 581 18.83 -12.79 42.07
CA LEU A 581 18.60 -11.43 41.57
C LEU A 581 19.93 -10.84 41.11
N TYR A 582 20.05 -10.56 39.82
CA TYR A 582 21.27 -10.11 39.17
C TYR A 582 21.09 -8.70 38.59
N ASP A 583 22.07 -7.84 38.80
CA ASP A 583 22.15 -6.51 38.19
C ASP A 583 23.07 -6.58 36.97
N ILE A 584 22.48 -6.43 35.79
CA ILE A 584 23.18 -6.48 34.51
C ILE A 584 23.98 -5.20 34.29
N THR A 585 23.47 -4.06 34.75
CA THR A 585 24.13 -2.75 34.58
C THR A 585 25.40 -2.66 35.44
N ALA A 586 25.36 -3.23 36.66
CA ALA A 586 26.55 -3.35 37.52
C ALA A 586 27.37 -4.64 37.28
N ASN A 587 26.91 -5.53 36.38
CA ASN A 587 27.47 -6.87 36.14
C ASN A 587 27.73 -7.65 37.44
N LYS A 588 26.71 -7.71 38.32
CA LYS A 588 26.86 -8.15 39.71
C LYS A 588 25.60 -8.86 40.23
N GLU A 589 25.79 -9.97 40.94
CA GLU A 589 24.72 -10.56 41.76
C GLU A 589 24.39 -9.66 42.96
N LEU A 590 23.12 -9.34 43.15
CA LEU A 590 22.64 -8.58 44.31
C LEU A 590 22.31 -9.51 45.48
N ALA A 591 21.64 -10.64 45.21
CA ALA A 591 21.26 -11.64 46.21
C ALA A 591 20.82 -12.96 45.55
N ARG A 592 20.84 -14.06 46.31
CA ARG A 592 20.20 -15.34 45.94
C ARG A 592 19.34 -15.90 47.07
N VAL A 593 18.29 -16.61 46.70
CA VAL A 593 17.40 -17.33 47.62
C VAL A 593 17.31 -18.79 47.18
N LYS A 594 17.66 -19.71 48.08
CA LYS A 594 17.50 -21.14 47.88
C LYS A 594 16.04 -21.54 48.09
N TYR A 595 15.51 -22.43 47.26
CA TYR A 595 14.13 -22.94 47.38
C TYR A 595 14.06 -24.46 47.27
N THR A 596 12.92 -25.03 47.64
CA THR A 596 12.57 -26.43 47.40
C THR A 596 11.51 -26.47 46.31
N PRO A 597 11.73 -27.15 45.17
CA PRO A 597 10.75 -27.20 44.09
C PRO A 597 9.41 -27.80 44.52
N THR A 598 8.31 -27.18 44.10
CA THR A 598 6.94 -27.60 44.40
C THR A 598 6.26 -28.27 43.20
N HIS A 599 5.18 -29.00 43.45
CA HIS A 599 4.50 -29.77 42.43
C HIS A 599 3.78 -28.87 41.38
N ARG A 600 3.94 -29.22 40.10
CA ARG A 600 3.35 -28.52 38.94
C ARG A 600 2.88 -29.52 37.89
N GLY A 601 1.70 -30.11 38.10
CA GLY A 601 1.08 -31.04 37.15
C GLY A 601 0.71 -30.41 35.80
N ASP A 602 0.56 -29.09 35.73
CA ASP A 602 0.41 -28.30 34.51
C ASP A 602 1.71 -28.28 33.68
N VAL A 603 2.84 -28.01 34.33
CA VAL A 603 4.17 -28.07 33.71
C VAL A 603 4.49 -29.51 33.29
N GLN A 604 4.19 -30.51 34.13
CA GLN A 604 4.34 -31.92 33.78
C GLN A 604 3.51 -32.34 32.56
N LYS A 605 2.33 -31.76 32.35
CA LYS A 605 1.47 -32.10 31.19
C LYS A 605 2.04 -31.60 29.86
N VAL A 606 2.84 -30.53 29.87
CA VAL A 606 3.48 -29.94 28.67
C VAL A 606 4.92 -30.43 28.49
N TYR A 607 5.67 -30.52 29.60
CA TYR A 607 7.10 -30.79 29.64
C TYR A 607 7.44 -32.12 30.34
N GLY A 608 6.52 -33.09 30.37
CA GLY A 608 6.67 -34.38 31.08
C GLY A 608 7.85 -35.26 30.64
N TYR A 609 8.53 -34.87 29.57
CA TYR A 609 9.78 -35.44 29.08
C TYR A 609 11.04 -34.89 29.75
N ILE A 610 10.91 -33.87 30.60
CA ILE A 610 11.99 -33.27 31.39
C ILE A 610 11.94 -33.82 32.82
N TYR A 611 13.09 -34.26 33.35
CA TYR A 611 13.22 -35.02 34.60
C TYR A 611 12.35 -34.49 35.76
N ASN A 612 12.55 -33.24 36.19
CA ASN A 612 11.83 -32.65 37.33
C ASN A 612 10.58 -31.86 36.94
N SER A 613 10.05 -31.97 35.71
CA SER A 613 8.87 -31.21 35.25
C SER A 613 7.70 -31.22 36.24
N ALA A 614 7.45 -32.37 36.87
CA ALA A 614 6.46 -32.56 37.93
C ALA A 614 6.73 -31.77 39.22
N ASN A 615 7.99 -31.53 39.57
CA ASN A 615 8.44 -30.83 40.77
C ASN A 615 9.39 -29.70 40.36
N SER A 616 8.81 -28.69 39.72
CA SER A 616 9.50 -27.57 39.08
C SER A 616 9.13 -26.22 39.67
N GLY A 617 8.05 -26.12 40.45
CA GLY A 617 7.48 -24.84 40.89
C GLY A 617 8.30 -24.12 41.97
N PHE A 618 8.17 -22.79 42.00
CA PHE A 618 8.58 -21.94 43.11
C PHE A 618 7.56 -20.81 43.33
N SER A 619 7.43 -20.31 44.56
CA SER A 619 6.49 -19.24 44.88
C SER A 619 6.99 -18.32 45.99
N ASN A 620 6.55 -17.07 45.94
CA ASN A 620 6.79 -16.04 46.96
C ASN A 620 8.28 -15.81 47.31
N ILE A 621 9.19 -16.02 46.34
CA ILE A 621 10.62 -15.80 46.52
C ILE A 621 10.88 -14.31 46.61
N LYS A 622 11.22 -13.81 47.82
CA LYS A 622 11.34 -12.38 48.12
C LYS A 622 12.80 -11.93 48.20
N PHE A 623 13.11 -10.86 47.49
CA PHE A 623 14.31 -10.06 47.63
C PHE A 623 13.96 -8.71 48.24
N ASN A 624 14.74 -8.25 49.22
CA ASN A 624 14.66 -6.86 49.68
C ASN A 624 15.53 -6.01 48.74
N ILE A 625 14.97 -4.90 48.24
CA ILE A 625 15.64 -3.95 47.35
C ILE A 625 15.39 -2.53 47.83
N ASN A 626 16.06 -1.55 47.24
CA ASN A 626 15.69 -0.15 47.35
C ASN A 626 15.56 0.41 45.93
N LYS A 627 14.34 0.73 45.48
CA LYS A 627 14.10 1.21 44.10
C LYS A 627 14.89 2.49 43.79
N LYS A 628 15.27 3.27 44.81
CA LYS A 628 16.14 4.45 44.68
C LYS A 628 17.55 4.10 44.19
N ASP A 629 18.16 3.08 44.75
CA ASP A 629 19.55 2.70 44.48
C ASP A 629 19.68 1.92 43.16
N LEU A 630 18.54 1.58 42.56
CA LEU A 630 18.41 0.90 41.27
C LEU A 630 18.09 1.85 40.10
N VAL A 631 17.90 3.16 40.32
CA VAL A 631 17.53 4.08 39.23
C VAL A 631 18.62 4.09 38.14
N GLY A 632 18.24 3.71 36.91
CA GLY A 632 19.15 3.52 35.78
C GLY A 632 19.72 2.11 35.60
N HIS A 633 19.51 1.22 36.57
CA HIS A 633 19.96 -0.17 36.53
C HIS A 633 18.94 -1.08 35.83
N THR A 634 19.41 -2.23 35.34
CA THR A 634 18.58 -3.28 34.77
C THR A 634 18.83 -4.57 35.52
N LEU A 635 17.77 -5.13 36.11
CA LEU A 635 17.83 -6.40 36.82
C LEU A 635 17.30 -7.56 35.96
N GLN A 636 17.79 -8.75 36.25
CA GLN A 636 17.23 -10.03 35.79
C GLN A 636 17.13 -10.99 36.98
N LEU A 637 16.18 -11.90 36.92
CA LEU A 637 16.14 -13.08 37.76
C LEU A 637 16.79 -14.25 37.02
N ILE A 638 17.49 -15.11 37.75
CA ILE A 638 18.05 -16.36 37.23
C ILE A 638 17.44 -17.51 38.04
N ALA A 639 16.73 -18.42 37.38
CA ALA A 639 16.38 -19.71 37.95
C ALA A 639 17.57 -20.65 37.73
N ARG A 640 18.14 -21.17 38.83
CA ARG A 640 19.37 -21.98 38.83
C ARG A 640 19.14 -23.32 39.53
N PHE A 641 19.61 -24.40 38.90
CA PHE A 641 20.02 -25.62 39.60
C PHE A 641 21.54 -25.64 39.76
N SER A 642 22.07 -26.20 40.86
CA SER A 642 23.51 -26.40 41.06
C SER A 642 23.83 -27.67 41.87
N ASP A 643 25.00 -28.27 41.62
CA ASP A 643 25.56 -29.37 42.42
C ASP A 643 25.96 -28.90 43.83
N ASP A 644 26.43 -27.66 43.95
CA ASP A 644 26.88 -27.02 45.17
C ASP A 644 25.74 -26.55 46.08
N LYS A 645 25.97 -26.67 47.40
CA LYS A 645 24.98 -26.30 48.43
C LYS A 645 24.73 -24.80 48.51
N GLN A 646 25.68 -23.97 48.07
CA GLN A 646 25.62 -22.51 48.03
C GLN A 646 25.24 -21.97 46.64
N GLY A 647 25.39 -22.77 45.57
CA GLY A 647 25.01 -22.44 44.18
C GLY A 647 26.16 -21.95 43.29
N ASN A 648 27.42 -22.26 43.65
CA ASN A 648 28.64 -21.76 43.01
C ASN A 648 29.47 -22.83 42.27
N GLY A 649 29.02 -24.09 42.25
CA GLY A 649 29.71 -25.20 41.56
C GLY A 649 29.31 -25.28 40.08
N SER A 650 29.08 -26.49 39.57
CA SER A 650 28.41 -26.67 38.28
C SER A 650 26.95 -26.24 38.43
N TYR A 651 26.42 -25.50 37.45
CA TYR A 651 25.05 -25.02 37.48
C TYR A 651 24.39 -25.03 36.11
N THR A 652 23.07 -24.81 36.09
CA THR A 652 22.25 -24.70 34.88
C THR A 652 21.18 -23.64 35.12
N ASP A 653 21.24 -22.60 34.30
CA ASP A 653 20.54 -21.32 34.49
C ASP A 653 19.46 -21.12 33.42
N VAL A 654 18.37 -20.44 33.80
CA VAL A 654 17.44 -19.78 32.87
C VAL A 654 17.18 -18.37 33.37
N TRP A 655 17.26 -17.39 32.48
CA TRP A 655 17.14 -15.96 32.79
C TRP A 655 15.70 -15.47 32.52
N SER A 656 15.19 -14.58 33.37
CA SER A 656 13.90 -13.91 33.16
C SER A 656 13.96 -12.82 32.08
N ASP A 657 12.84 -12.14 31.84
CA ASP A 657 12.85 -10.81 31.22
C ASP A 657 13.65 -9.79 32.04
N LYS A 658 13.95 -8.65 31.41
CA LYS A 658 14.75 -7.56 31.96
C LYS A 658 13.88 -6.49 32.62
N TYR A 659 14.17 -6.17 33.87
CA TYR A 659 13.47 -5.16 34.67
C TYR A 659 14.36 -3.91 34.79
N THR A 660 14.17 -2.94 33.89
CA THR A 660 14.92 -1.67 33.90
C THR A 660 14.16 -0.58 34.68
N PHE A 661 14.91 0.14 35.51
CA PHE A 661 14.43 1.18 36.44
C PHE A 661 14.75 2.59 35.92
N ASN A 662 14.35 2.89 34.68
CA ASN A 662 14.49 4.19 34.03
C ASN A 662 13.26 4.58 33.20
N GLN A 663 12.10 3.97 33.52
CA GLN A 663 10.90 4.10 32.72
C GLN A 663 10.31 5.49 32.90
N LYS A 664 9.85 6.10 31.80
CA LYS A 664 9.26 7.43 31.82
C LYS A 664 8.21 7.63 30.74
N ILE A 665 7.17 8.36 31.10
CA ILE A 665 5.97 8.55 30.27
C ILE A 665 5.30 9.88 30.63
N ALA A 666 4.83 10.61 29.61
CA ALA A 666 4.13 11.87 29.80
C ALA A 666 2.97 12.03 28.83
N SER A 667 2.03 12.91 29.18
CA SER A 667 1.02 13.45 28.29
C SER A 667 0.96 14.96 28.43
N PHE A 668 0.76 15.67 27.31
CA PHE A 668 0.51 17.11 27.27
C PHE A 668 -0.94 17.30 26.80
N GLU A 669 -1.85 17.17 27.76
CA GLU A 669 -3.30 17.07 27.56
C GLU A 669 -3.93 18.39 27.10
N GLN A 670 -3.31 19.54 27.41
CA GLN A 670 -3.74 20.86 26.97
C GLN A 670 -2.55 21.79 26.74
N ALA A 671 -2.62 22.64 25.71
CA ALA A 671 -1.70 23.74 25.47
C ALA A 671 -2.41 24.84 24.66
N GLU A 672 -2.97 25.85 25.33
CA GLU A 672 -3.85 26.86 24.73
C GLU A 672 -3.41 28.28 25.09
N ILE A 673 -3.41 29.20 24.12
CA ILE A 673 -3.12 30.62 24.34
C ILE A 673 -4.42 31.38 24.65
N VAL A 674 -4.44 32.04 25.80
CA VAL A 674 -5.51 32.95 26.24
C VAL A 674 -4.89 34.33 26.48
N GLY A 675 -5.03 35.23 25.51
CA GLY A 675 -4.36 36.53 25.52
C GLY A 675 -2.85 36.36 25.49
N THR A 676 -2.15 36.86 26.50
CA THR A 676 -0.69 36.74 26.65
C THR A 676 -0.24 35.51 27.44
N THR A 677 -1.14 34.60 27.83
CA THR A 677 -0.79 33.41 28.64
C THR A 677 -0.98 32.13 27.85
N LEU A 678 0.04 31.27 27.80
CA LEU A 678 -0.08 29.88 27.36
C LEU A 678 -0.37 28.99 28.59
N HIS A 679 -1.60 28.52 28.68
CA HIS A 679 -2.09 27.60 29.69
C HIS A 679 -1.83 26.15 29.25
N THR A 680 -1.26 25.34 30.13
CA THR A 680 -0.80 23.98 29.80
C THR A 680 -1.16 22.98 30.88
N LYS A 681 -1.64 21.79 30.47
CA LYS A 681 -2.02 20.69 31.35
C LYS A 681 -1.49 19.37 30.87
N GLY A 682 -1.29 18.45 31.80
CA GLY A 682 -0.82 17.11 31.49
C GLY A 682 -0.31 16.38 32.72
N TRP A 683 0.58 15.43 32.49
CA TRP A 683 1.28 14.68 33.51
C TRP A 683 2.63 14.17 33.01
N TYR A 684 3.57 13.96 33.92
CA TYR A 684 4.86 13.34 33.65
C TYR A 684 5.25 12.42 34.82
N ALA A 685 5.45 11.13 34.52
CA ALA A 685 5.97 10.13 35.45
C ALA A 685 7.33 9.62 34.95
N ALA A 686 8.26 9.38 35.87
CA ALA A 686 9.60 8.91 35.55
C ALA A 686 10.24 8.26 36.78
N ASP A 687 10.83 7.07 36.62
CA ASP A 687 11.57 6.41 37.71
C ASP A 687 12.69 7.31 38.25
N GLU A 688 13.35 8.10 37.39
CA GLU A 688 14.44 8.96 37.86
C GLU A 688 13.97 10.15 38.70
N SER A 689 12.66 10.44 38.79
CA SER A 689 12.12 11.47 39.71
C SER A 689 12.43 11.16 41.18
N LEU A 690 12.62 9.88 41.52
CA LEU A 690 13.03 9.39 42.84
C LEU A 690 14.42 9.93 43.28
N VAL A 691 15.28 10.27 42.31
CA VAL A 691 16.59 10.91 42.54
C VAL A 691 16.70 12.32 41.93
N LYS A 692 15.62 12.82 41.31
CA LYS A 692 15.53 14.12 40.62
C LYS A 692 14.26 14.87 41.11
N PRO A 693 14.21 15.33 42.37
CA PRO A 693 12.98 15.79 43.04
C PRO A 693 12.43 17.16 42.56
N TYR A 694 13.09 17.84 41.61
CA TYR A 694 12.66 19.16 41.14
C TYR A 694 12.01 19.09 39.76
N SER A 695 10.70 19.35 39.72
CA SER A 695 9.87 19.29 38.51
C SER A 695 9.75 20.65 37.82
N TYR A 696 9.95 20.69 36.50
CA TYR A 696 9.81 21.89 35.68
C TYR A 696 9.02 21.58 34.41
N LEU A 697 8.29 22.59 33.94
CA LEU A 697 7.79 22.64 32.58
C LEU A 697 8.53 23.78 31.87
N ILE A 698 9.10 23.49 30.72
CA ILE A 698 9.91 24.41 29.92
C ILE A 698 9.19 24.66 28.59
N LEU A 699 9.02 25.93 28.22
CA LEU A 699 8.61 26.32 26.88
C LEU A 699 9.86 26.58 26.04
N TYR A 700 10.05 25.76 25.02
CA TYR A 700 11.22 25.79 24.14
C TYR A 700 10.81 26.14 22.70
N ASP A 701 11.53 27.09 22.10
CA ASP A 701 11.42 27.46 20.71
C ASP A 701 12.36 26.60 19.86
N ASN A 702 11.80 25.66 19.11
CA ASN A 702 12.53 24.78 18.21
C ASN A 702 12.87 25.44 16.86
N THR A 703 12.34 26.64 16.57
CA THR A 703 12.78 27.46 15.43
C THR A 703 14.06 28.21 15.77
N SER A 704 14.10 28.95 16.89
CA SER A 704 15.32 29.71 17.31
C SER A 704 16.32 28.92 18.17
N LYS A 705 15.99 27.66 18.52
CA LYS A 705 16.76 26.74 19.38
C LYS A 705 17.00 27.25 20.80
N LYS A 706 16.01 27.92 21.39
CA LYS A 706 16.14 28.59 22.71
C LYS A 706 15.02 28.21 23.67
N GLU A 707 15.38 28.10 24.95
CA GLU A 707 14.42 28.13 26.04
C GLU A 707 13.80 29.55 26.13
N LEU A 708 12.47 29.64 26.02
CA LEU A 708 11.74 30.91 26.13
C LEU A 708 11.37 31.22 27.58
N LYS A 709 10.90 30.20 28.30
CA LYS A 709 10.46 30.26 29.71
C LYS A 709 10.61 28.90 30.37
N ARG A 710 10.83 28.90 31.68
CA ARG A 710 10.78 27.71 32.56
C ARG A 710 9.96 28.04 33.79
N VAL A 711 9.07 27.13 34.17
CA VAL A 711 8.26 27.23 35.39
C VAL A 711 8.48 25.97 36.21
N ARG A 712 8.84 26.12 37.49
CA ARG A 712 8.89 25.01 38.44
C ARG A 712 7.48 24.73 38.95
N TYR A 713 7.10 23.46 39.03
CA TYR A 713 5.81 23.04 39.58
C TYR A 713 5.99 21.99 40.69
N THR A 714 4.93 21.73 41.44
CA THR A 714 4.84 20.56 42.34
C THR A 714 3.87 19.57 41.68
N PRO A 715 4.29 18.33 41.37
CA PRO A 715 3.41 17.36 40.73
C PRO A 715 2.12 17.10 41.54
N GLN A 716 1.01 16.96 40.84
CA GLN A 716 -0.33 16.79 41.41
C GLN A 716 -0.80 15.34 41.31
N TYR A 717 -1.72 14.95 42.20
CA TYR A 717 -2.22 13.58 42.27
C TYR A 717 -3.05 13.21 41.02
N ARG A 718 -2.79 12.03 40.45
CA ARG A 718 -3.44 11.48 39.25
C ARG A 718 -3.73 9.98 39.44
N SER A 719 -4.94 9.66 39.94
CA SER A 719 -5.39 8.28 40.12
C SER A 719 -5.54 7.51 38.80
N ASP A 720 -5.90 8.20 37.72
CA ASP A 720 -6.02 7.64 36.36
C ASP A 720 -4.67 7.22 35.77
N VAL A 721 -3.62 8.02 36.02
CA VAL A 721 -2.25 7.69 35.63
C VAL A 721 -1.71 6.55 36.50
N TYR A 722 -1.92 6.60 37.82
CA TYR A 722 -1.50 5.52 38.72
C TYR A 722 -2.18 4.17 38.40
N ALA A 723 -3.48 4.17 38.12
CA ALA A 723 -4.23 2.94 37.82
C ALA A 723 -3.80 2.26 36.50
N ARG A 724 -3.08 2.97 35.62
CA ARG A 724 -2.52 2.42 34.38
C ARG A 724 -1.00 2.20 34.44
N HIS A 725 -0.28 2.99 35.24
CA HIS A 725 1.18 3.07 35.25
C HIS A 725 1.78 2.95 36.67
N SER A 726 1.20 2.11 37.51
CA SER A 726 1.64 1.88 38.91
C SER A 726 3.09 1.39 39.03
N GLU A 727 3.63 0.78 37.97
CA GLU A 727 5.00 0.29 37.85
C GLU A 727 6.06 1.41 37.78
N ILE A 728 5.69 2.57 37.21
CA ILE A 728 6.58 3.73 37.02
C ILE A 728 6.50 4.62 38.27
N TYR A 729 7.63 4.88 38.91
CA TYR A 729 7.63 5.71 40.12
C TYR A 729 7.18 7.15 39.81
N GLY A 730 6.43 7.73 40.74
CA GLY A 730 5.84 9.06 40.59
C GLY A 730 4.55 9.10 39.76
N SER A 731 4.07 8.00 39.17
CA SER A 731 2.83 7.99 38.37
C SER A 731 1.60 8.53 39.13
N ALA A 732 1.50 8.23 40.43
CA ALA A 732 0.49 8.78 41.33
C ALA A 732 0.57 10.30 41.52
N ASN A 733 1.76 10.90 41.50
CA ASN A 733 1.99 12.33 41.66
C ASN A 733 2.75 12.85 40.44
N SER A 734 2.03 12.90 39.32
CA SER A 734 2.59 13.16 37.99
C SER A 734 1.97 14.40 37.31
N GLY A 735 0.80 14.86 37.77
CA GLY A 735 0.02 15.91 37.09
C GLY A 735 0.67 17.30 37.12
N PHE A 736 0.45 18.08 36.07
CA PHE A 736 0.83 19.50 36.02
C PHE A 736 -0.29 20.39 35.45
N ASP A 737 -0.39 21.59 36.01
CA ASP A 737 -1.22 22.72 35.56
C ASP A 737 -0.33 23.97 35.63
N VAL A 738 0.08 24.49 34.48
CA VAL A 738 1.16 25.49 34.38
C VAL A 738 0.80 26.58 33.36
N ASN A 739 1.04 27.83 33.75
CA ASN A 739 0.86 29.00 32.90
C ASN A 739 2.20 29.64 32.54
N PHE A 740 2.45 29.86 31.25
CA PHE A 740 3.58 30.64 30.75
C PHE A 740 3.10 32.03 30.33
N ASN A 741 3.64 33.08 30.95
CA ASN A 741 3.44 34.46 30.49
C ASN A 741 4.32 34.71 29.24
N LEU A 742 3.67 34.96 28.10
CA LEU A 742 4.26 35.22 26.79
C LEU A 742 4.34 36.72 26.44
N ALA A 743 3.99 37.63 27.36
CA ALA A 743 4.12 39.07 27.11
C ALA A 743 5.56 39.44 26.74
N GLY A 744 5.75 40.06 25.57
CA GLY A 744 7.06 40.42 25.02
C GLY A 744 7.89 39.24 24.48
N VAL A 745 7.35 38.03 24.44
CA VAL A 745 8.01 36.85 23.84
C VAL A 745 7.66 36.78 22.36
N ASN A 746 8.66 36.69 21.47
CA ASN A 746 8.40 36.39 20.06
C ASN A 746 8.21 34.88 19.87
N TYR A 747 6.96 34.46 19.67
CA TYR A 747 6.58 33.05 19.50
C TYR A 747 5.71 32.80 18.26
N ALA A 748 5.22 33.84 17.60
CA ALA A 748 4.20 33.69 16.56
C ALA A 748 4.83 33.17 15.26
N GLY A 749 4.22 32.14 14.66
CA GLY A 749 4.80 31.40 13.53
C GLY A 749 5.94 30.44 13.88
N HIS A 750 6.47 30.46 15.11
CA HIS A 750 7.56 29.58 15.54
C HIS A 750 7.05 28.17 15.93
N ASP A 751 7.95 27.19 15.89
CA ASP A 751 7.72 25.82 16.34
C ASP A 751 8.00 25.68 17.83
N LEU A 752 6.98 25.81 18.67
CA LEU A 752 7.13 25.66 20.11
C LEU A 752 7.01 24.20 20.53
N ARG A 753 7.75 23.81 21.59
CA ARG A 753 7.60 22.54 22.29
C ARG A 753 7.59 22.78 23.79
N LEU A 754 6.85 21.94 24.50
CA LEU A 754 6.91 21.83 25.96
C LEU A 754 7.89 20.70 26.32
N ILE A 755 8.70 20.93 27.35
CA ILE A 755 9.56 19.91 27.95
C ILE A 755 9.13 19.74 29.40
N ALA A 756 8.65 18.55 29.76
CA ALA A 756 8.48 18.17 31.15
C ALA A 756 9.82 17.62 31.64
N ARG A 757 10.35 18.17 32.75
CA ARG A 757 11.69 17.87 33.27
C ARG A 757 11.62 17.52 34.75
N PHE A 758 12.30 16.45 35.14
CA PHE A 758 12.75 16.22 36.53
C PHE A 758 14.26 16.50 36.62
N SER A 759 14.73 17.20 37.65
CA SER A 759 16.16 17.44 37.89
C SER A 759 16.56 17.24 39.35
N ASN A 760 17.83 16.88 39.57
CA ASN A 760 18.44 16.86 40.91
C ASN A 760 18.84 18.25 41.43
N ASP A 761 18.79 19.28 40.58
CA ASP A 761 19.15 20.67 40.90
C ASP A 761 17.93 21.60 41.07
N ARG A 762 18.03 22.52 42.02
CA ARG A 762 17.01 23.49 42.40
C ARG A 762 16.80 24.61 41.37
N ALA A 763 17.70 24.78 40.39
CA ALA A 763 17.49 25.62 39.20
C ALA A 763 17.04 24.82 37.96
N GLY A 764 17.19 23.49 37.94
CA GLY A 764 16.83 22.59 36.84
C GLY A 764 17.94 22.40 35.78
N ASN A 765 19.18 22.74 36.13
CA ASN A 765 20.37 22.77 35.26
C ASN A 765 21.40 21.66 35.57
N GLY A 766 21.19 20.88 36.63
CA GLY A 766 22.05 19.74 37.00
C GLY A 766 21.77 18.50 36.15
N SER A 767 21.85 17.31 36.75
CA SER A 767 21.36 16.09 36.09
C SER A 767 19.84 16.16 35.98
N TYR A 768 19.30 15.86 34.80
CA TYR A 768 17.87 15.88 34.54
C TYR A 768 17.39 14.65 33.76
N THR A 769 16.07 14.51 33.64
CA THR A 769 15.43 13.66 32.63
C THR A 769 14.26 14.44 32.05
N ASP A 770 14.17 14.41 30.72
CA ASP A 770 13.24 15.21 29.94
C ASP A 770 12.27 14.30 29.18
N PHE A 771 11.04 14.78 29.03
CA PHE A 771 10.06 14.30 28.06
C PHE A 771 9.58 15.49 27.23
N TRP A 772 9.61 15.36 25.90
CA TRP A 772 9.29 16.45 24.96
C TRP A 772 7.92 16.25 24.32
N SER A 773 7.11 17.31 24.24
CA SER A 773 5.81 17.30 23.57
C SER A 773 5.93 17.18 22.05
N GLY A 774 4.80 17.02 21.37
CA GLY A 774 4.68 17.40 19.96
C GLY A 774 4.92 18.90 19.73
N THR A 775 4.97 19.32 18.47
CA THR A 775 5.17 20.74 18.11
C THR A 775 3.84 21.49 18.13
N TYR A 776 3.82 22.65 18.78
CA TYR A 776 2.71 23.60 18.75
C TYR A 776 3.07 24.79 17.87
N LYS A 777 2.23 25.10 16.88
CA LYS A 777 2.34 26.29 16.03
C LYS A 777 1.21 27.26 16.36
N PHE A 778 1.55 28.51 16.63
CA PHE A 778 0.59 29.60 16.87
C PHE A 778 0.74 30.62 15.73
N ASN A 779 -0.03 30.39 14.66
CA ASN A 779 0.06 31.11 13.39
C ASN A 779 -1.31 31.34 12.73
N GLN A 780 -2.40 31.29 13.51
CA GLN A 780 -3.74 31.58 12.98
C GLN A 780 -3.84 33.04 12.56
N ASN A 781 -4.52 33.30 11.44
CA ASN A 781 -4.73 34.62 10.86
C ASN A 781 -6.07 34.61 10.13
N ALA A 782 -7.03 35.44 10.58
CA ALA A 782 -8.39 35.49 10.05
C ALA A 782 -8.94 36.91 10.07
N ALA A 783 -9.67 37.31 9.03
CA ALA A 783 -10.34 38.60 8.95
C ALA A 783 -11.66 38.49 8.18
N TYR A 784 -12.54 39.46 8.38
CA TYR A 784 -13.75 39.64 7.59
C TYR A 784 -14.05 41.12 7.39
N PHE A 785 -14.66 41.45 6.25
CA PHE A 785 -15.09 42.80 5.90
C PHE A 785 -16.61 42.87 6.00
N ASP A 786 -17.10 43.20 7.20
CA ASP A 786 -18.54 43.27 7.53
C ASP A 786 -19.31 44.23 6.59
N LYS A 787 -18.66 45.31 6.15
CA LYS A 787 -19.28 46.28 5.23
C LYS A 787 -18.23 46.93 4.31
N VAL A 788 -18.60 47.12 3.05
CA VAL A 788 -17.83 47.85 2.04
C VAL A 788 -18.81 48.64 1.18
N GLU A 789 -18.80 49.97 1.25
CA GLU A 789 -19.76 50.83 0.54
C GLU A 789 -19.15 52.17 0.10
N VAL A 790 -19.49 52.66 -1.09
CA VAL A 790 -19.10 54.01 -1.55
C VAL A 790 -20.18 55.03 -1.15
N LYS A 791 -19.75 56.08 -0.46
CA LYS A 791 -20.55 57.24 -0.03
C LYS A 791 -19.96 58.50 -0.65
N GLY A 792 -20.44 58.87 -1.84
CA GLY A 792 -19.89 60.01 -2.58
C GLY A 792 -18.43 59.76 -2.95
N THR A 793 -17.50 60.50 -2.36
CA THR A 793 -16.04 60.35 -2.58
C THR A 793 -15.34 59.48 -1.54
N GLN A 794 -16.04 58.80 -0.63
CA GLN A 794 -15.43 57.91 0.38
C GLN A 794 -15.82 56.45 0.16
N LEU A 795 -14.85 55.53 0.21
CA LEU A 795 -15.10 54.11 0.43
C LEU A 795 -15.07 53.83 1.93
N HIS A 796 -16.24 53.56 2.50
CA HIS A 796 -16.41 53.19 3.90
C HIS A 796 -16.28 51.67 4.07
N VAL A 797 -15.42 51.24 4.99
CA VAL A 797 -15.05 49.84 5.19
C VAL A 797 -15.06 49.51 6.69
N THR A 798 -15.85 48.54 7.09
CA THR A 798 -15.89 48.02 8.48
C THR A 798 -15.64 46.52 8.49
N GLY A 799 -15.11 45.99 9.59
CA GLY A 799 -14.77 44.57 9.68
C GLY A 799 -14.07 44.18 10.98
N TRP A 800 -13.34 43.08 10.93
CA TRP A 800 -12.41 42.64 11.97
C TRP A 800 -11.22 41.86 11.39
N HIS A 801 -10.07 41.92 12.06
CA HIS A 801 -8.86 41.15 11.75
C HIS A 801 -8.22 40.68 13.07
N ALA A 802 -8.01 39.37 13.18
CA ALA A 802 -7.33 38.77 14.31
C ALA A 802 -6.25 37.78 13.86
N ALA A 803 -5.07 37.84 14.47
CA ALA A 803 -3.93 37.01 14.12
C ALA A 803 -3.04 36.74 15.34
N ASP A 804 -2.51 35.52 15.46
CA ASP A 804 -1.52 35.19 16.50
C ASP A 804 -0.26 36.05 16.35
N GLU A 805 0.11 36.40 15.12
CA GLU A 805 1.24 37.28 14.82
C GLU A 805 1.01 38.75 15.19
N ALA A 806 -0.21 39.18 15.50
CA ALA A 806 -0.46 40.53 16.02
C ALA A 806 0.23 40.77 17.38
N ALA A 807 0.61 39.70 18.11
CA ALA A 807 1.44 39.78 19.32
C ALA A 807 2.81 40.41 19.09
N VAL A 808 3.32 40.38 17.85
CA VAL A 808 4.64 40.91 17.45
C VAL A 808 4.59 41.84 16.23
N LYS A 809 3.39 42.12 15.71
CA LYS A 809 3.12 42.99 14.55
C LYS A 809 2.11 44.08 14.96
N PRO A 810 2.52 45.10 15.74
CA PRO A 810 1.59 46.02 16.43
C PRO A 810 0.93 47.08 15.54
N TYR A 811 1.29 47.21 14.26
CA TYR A 811 0.73 48.22 13.35
C TYR A 811 -0.31 47.60 12.42
N SER A 812 -1.55 48.09 12.48
CA SER A 812 -2.71 47.52 11.77
C SER A 812 -3.14 48.41 10.61
N TYR A 813 -3.33 47.84 9.42
CA TYR A 813 -3.73 48.58 8.21
C TYR A 813 -4.87 47.89 7.46
N ILE A 814 -5.75 48.68 6.88
CA ILE A 814 -6.54 48.25 5.73
C ILE A 814 -5.94 48.89 4.49
N ILE A 815 -5.67 48.07 3.46
CA ILE A 815 -5.10 48.51 2.18
C ILE A 815 -6.16 48.35 1.10
N LEU A 816 -6.41 49.40 0.32
CA LEU A 816 -7.20 49.37 -0.90
C LEU A 816 -6.25 49.08 -2.07
N TYR A 817 -6.48 47.94 -2.73
CA TYR A 817 -5.66 47.40 -3.80
C TYR A 817 -6.46 47.31 -5.11
N ASP A 818 -5.83 47.67 -6.22
CA ASP A 818 -6.36 47.54 -7.57
C ASP A 818 -5.77 46.27 -8.21
N ALA A 819 -6.59 45.23 -8.38
CA ALA A 819 -6.18 44.00 -9.04
C ALA A 819 -6.20 44.10 -10.57
N THR A 820 -6.79 45.15 -11.16
CA THR A 820 -6.73 45.43 -12.60
C THR A 820 -5.41 46.09 -12.99
N SER A 821 -4.90 47.05 -12.19
CA SER A 821 -3.56 47.64 -12.40
C SER A 821 -2.44 47.00 -11.58
N ASN A 822 -2.75 45.95 -10.80
CA ASN A 822 -1.83 45.22 -9.91
C ASN A 822 -1.05 46.17 -8.96
N ARG A 823 -1.74 47.13 -8.36
CA ARG A 823 -1.14 48.23 -7.58
C ARG A 823 -1.93 48.54 -6.32
N GLU A 824 -1.23 48.94 -5.26
CA GLU A 824 -1.88 49.64 -4.15
C GLU A 824 -2.46 50.98 -4.63
N ILE A 825 -3.66 51.32 -4.16
CA ILE A 825 -4.27 52.65 -4.31
C ILE A 825 -3.91 53.50 -3.09
N LYS A 826 -4.27 53.02 -1.88
CA LYS A 826 -4.10 53.69 -0.59
C LYS A 826 -4.08 52.66 0.55
N ARG A 827 -3.47 53.01 1.68
CA ARG A 827 -3.64 52.33 2.97
C ARG A 827 -4.11 53.28 4.06
N VAL A 828 -4.81 52.75 5.06
CA VAL A 828 -5.26 53.45 6.26
C VAL A 828 -4.83 52.63 7.49
N ASN A 829 -4.10 53.25 8.42
CA ASN A 829 -3.77 52.67 9.72
C ASN A 829 -4.99 52.77 10.65
N TYR A 830 -5.27 51.75 11.47
CA TYR A 830 -6.38 51.73 12.41
C TYR A 830 -5.99 51.19 13.80
N THR A 831 -6.65 51.70 14.83
CA THR A 831 -6.67 51.10 16.17
C THR A 831 -7.79 50.07 16.25
N THR A 832 -7.52 48.89 16.81
CA THR A 832 -8.53 47.84 16.93
C THR A 832 -9.65 48.21 17.90
N THR A 833 -10.86 47.68 17.66
CA THR A 833 -12.04 47.85 18.51
C THR A 833 -12.57 46.52 19.03
N VAL A 834 -13.37 46.57 20.10
CA VAL A 834 -13.83 45.38 20.83
C VAL A 834 -14.89 44.62 20.03
N ARG A 835 -14.72 43.30 19.89
CA ARG A 835 -15.58 42.37 19.13
C ARG A 835 -15.84 41.07 19.89
N PRO A 836 -16.77 41.07 20.86
CA PRO A 836 -17.08 39.88 21.67
C PRO A 836 -17.69 38.75 20.83
N ASP A 837 -18.33 39.08 19.71
CA ASP A 837 -18.82 38.13 18.71
C ASP A 837 -17.67 37.34 18.07
N VAL A 838 -16.59 38.03 17.68
CA VAL A 838 -15.38 37.41 17.14
C VAL A 838 -14.66 36.59 18.21
N LYS A 839 -14.56 37.10 19.45
CA LYS A 839 -14.00 36.34 20.58
C LYS A 839 -14.75 35.05 20.88
N ASN A 840 -16.08 35.06 20.80
CA ASN A 840 -16.89 33.88 21.08
C ASN A 840 -16.70 32.76 20.03
N VAL A 841 -16.38 33.11 18.78
CA VAL A 841 -16.06 32.15 17.72
C VAL A 841 -14.58 31.73 17.78
N TYR A 842 -13.66 32.69 17.82
CA TYR A 842 -12.21 32.49 17.73
C TYR A 842 -11.52 32.59 19.10
N LYS A 843 -12.01 31.82 20.08
CA LYS A 843 -11.65 31.93 21.50
C LYS A 843 -10.13 31.97 21.78
N ASN A 844 -9.36 31.19 21.02
CA ASN A 844 -7.92 30.96 21.27
C ASN A 844 -7.00 31.74 20.29
N LEU A 845 -7.57 32.64 19.50
CA LEU A 845 -6.84 33.52 18.56
C LEU A 845 -6.44 34.81 19.29
N TYR A 846 -5.15 35.14 19.29
CA TYR A 846 -4.53 36.13 20.20
C TYR A 846 -5.36 37.40 20.47
N ASN A 847 -5.65 38.21 19.46
CA ASN A 847 -6.38 39.48 19.60
C ASN A 847 -7.86 39.40 19.18
N SER A 848 -8.47 38.21 19.13
CA SER A 848 -9.87 38.00 18.68
C SER A 848 -10.90 38.96 19.28
N ASP A 849 -10.77 39.31 20.56
CA ASP A 849 -11.65 40.26 21.25
C ASP A 849 -11.37 41.72 20.90
N ASN A 850 -10.16 42.07 20.48
CA ASN A 850 -9.74 43.41 20.09
C ASN A 850 -9.25 43.37 18.63
N SER A 851 -10.21 43.14 17.74
CA SER A 851 -10.01 42.82 16.33
C SER A 851 -10.77 43.72 15.36
N GLY A 852 -11.78 44.47 15.83
CA GLY A 852 -12.66 45.26 14.97
C GLY A 852 -11.97 46.46 14.30
N PHE A 853 -12.48 46.89 13.15
CA PHE A 853 -12.04 48.10 12.46
C PHE A 853 -13.18 48.84 11.74
N ASP A 854 -13.03 50.16 11.62
CA ASP A 854 -13.84 51.07 10.81
C ASP A 854 -12.88 52.08 10.18
N VAL A 855 -12.85 52.17 8.84
CA VAL A 855 -11.96 53.05 8.07
C VAL A 855 -12.68 53.64 6.86
N ASN A 856 -12.18 54.80 6.40
CA ASN A 856 -12.67 55.46 5.18
C ASN A 856 -11.49 55.77 4.25
N PHE A 857 -11.59 55.37 2.98
CA PHE A 857 -10.64 55.76 1.94
C PHE A 857 -11.23 56.90 1.10
N ASN A 858 -10.53 58.04 1.05
CA ASN A 858 -10.87 59.10 0.12
C ASN A 858 -10.54 58.66 -1.32
N LEU A 859 -11.57 58.55 -2.17
CA LEU A 859 -11.50 58.18 -3.58
C LEU A 859 -11.42 59.41 -4.52
N ALA A 860 -11.41 60.64 -4.01
CA ALA A 860 -11.31 61.82 -4.86
C ALA A 860 -10.02 61.78 -5.72
N GLY A 861 -10.18 61.89 -7.04
CA GLY A 861 -9.08 61.77 -8.02
C GLY A 861 -8.56 60.35 -8.25
N VAL A 862 -9.16 59.32 -7.65
CA VAL A 862 -8.82 57.91 -7.90
C VAL A 862 -9.63 57.40 -9.09
N ASN A 863 -8.97 56.92 -10.15
CA ASN A 863 -9.65 56.06 -11.11
C ASN A 863 -9.87 54.68 -10.49
N TYR A 864 -11.12 54.36 -10.12
CA TYR A 864 -11.53 53.06 -9.58
C TYR A 864 -12.71 52.43 -10.33
N ALA A 865 -13.29 53.15 -11.29
CA ALA A 865 -14.53 52.74 -11.94
C ALA A 865 -14.27 51.67 -13.00
N GLY A 866 -15.01 50.55 -12.95
CA GLY A 866 -14.75 49.38 -13.78
C GLY A 866 -13.59 48.48 -13.33
N HIS A 867 -12.73 48.95 -12.41
CA HIS A 867 -11.59 48.17 -11.89
C HIS A 867 -12.02 47.09 -10.88
N ASP A 868 -11.20 46.05 -10.76
CA ASP A 868 -11.33 44.97 -9.79
C ASP A 868 -10.63 45.34 -8.47
N LEU A 869 -11.35 46.00 -7.55
CA LEU A 869 -10.77 46.40 -6.27
C LEU A 869 -10.77 45.25 -5.26
N ARG A 870 -9.76 45.23 -4.39
CA ARG A 870 -9.67 44.37 -3.20
C ARG A 870 -9.26 45.17 -1.98
N LEU A 871 -9.56 44.62 -0.81
CA LEU A 871 -9.11 45.10 0.47
C LEU A 871 -8.14 44.06 1.07
N ILE A 872 -7.11 44.54 1.76
CA ILE A 872 -6.18 43.70 2.51
C ILE A 872 -6.23 44.18 3.96
N ALA A 873 -6.55 43.30 4.90
CA ALA A 873 -6.36 43.55 6.32
C ALA A 873 -4.96 43.05 6.70
N ARG A 874 -4.14 43.93 7.29
CA ARG A 874 -2.72 43.70 7.53
C ARG A 874 -2.33 44.03 8.97
N PHE A 875 -1.57 43.15 9.62
CA PHE A 875 -0.70 43.52 10.75
C PHE A 875 0.76 43.58 10.27
N SER A 876 1.56 44.53 10.76
CA SER A 876 2.99 44.64 10.45
C SER A 876 3.85 44.99 11.68
N ASN A 877 5.12 44.59 11.66
CA ASN A 877 6.11 45.03 12.63
C ASN A 877 6.69 46.44 12.34
N ASP A 878 6.39 47.01 11.17
CA ASP A 878 6.86 48.32 10.73
C ASP A 878 5.76 49.38 10.76
N ARG A 879 6.14 50.60 11.18
CA ARG A 879 5.27 51.78 11.31
C ARG A 879 4.80 52.37 9.97
N ALA A 880 5.42 52.00 8.85
CA ALA A 880 4.88 52.28 7.50
C ALA A 880 4.00 51.14 6.94
N GLY A 881 4.04 49.93 7.54
CA GLY A 881 3.32 48.74 7.06
C GLY A 881 4.02 47.97 5.93
N ASN A 882 5.32 48.19 5.72
CA ASN A 882 6.15 47.66 4.63
C ASN A 882 7.19 46.62 5.08
N GLY A 883 7.39 46.44 6.40
CA GLY A 883 8.27 45.43 6.98
C GLY A 883 7.69 44.01 6.92
N ASN A 884 7.96 43.18 7.92
CA ASN A 884 7.32 41.86 8.02
C ASN A 884 5.83 42.05 8.38
N PHE A 885 4.94 41.56 7.53
CA PHE A 885 3.49 41.68 7.70
C PHE A 885 2.77 40.33 7.74
N THR A 886 1.46 40.36 7.99
CA THR A 886 0.54 39.22 7.82
C THR A 886 -0.77 39.76 7.26
N ASP A 887 -1.27 39.14 6.20
CA ASP A 887 -2.33 39.69 5.36
C ASP A 887 -3.53 38.75 5.29
N VAL A 888 -4.74 39.31 5.24
CA VAL A 888 -5.96 38.62 4.82
C VAL A 888 -6.62 39.45 3.72
N TRP A 889 -6.86 38.81 2.57
CA TRP A 889 -7.40 39.45 1.37
C TRP A 889 -8.92 39.28 1.28
N SER A 890 -9.62 40.32 0.86
CA SER A 890 -11.05 40.27 0.55
C SER A 890 -11.34 39.54 -0.77
N GLY A 891 -12.62 39.25 -1.01
CA GLY A 891 -13.12 39.08 -2.38
C GLY A 891 -13.00 40.38 -3.20
N THR A 892 -13.21 40.28 -4.51
CA THR A 892 -13.16 41.45 -5.40
C THR A 892 -14.48 42.25 -5.35
N TYR A 893 -14.37 43.58 -5.31
CA TYR A 893 -15.46 44.54 -5.40
C TYR A 893 -15.40 45.28 -6.75
N LYS A 894 -16.55 45.45 -7.41
CA LYS A 894 -16.68 46.20 -8.67
C LYS A 894 -17.62 47.40 -8.48
N PHE A 895 -17.16 48.55 -8.97
CA PHE A 895 -17.91 49.80 -9.01
C PHE A 895 -18.08 50.19 -10.48
N ASN A 896 -19.12 49.65 -11.12
CA ASN A 896 -19.39 49.79 -12.55
C ASN A 896 -20.89 49.90 -12.84
N GLN A 897 -21.69 50.40 -11.89
CA GLN A 897 -23.10 50.64 -12.10
C GLN A 897 -23.33 51.80 -13.08
N ASN A 898 -24.37 51.70 -13.90
CA ASN A 898 -24.75 52.67 -14.92
C ASN A 898 -26.28 52.63 -15.07
N ALA A 899 -26.95 53.77 -14.85
CA ALA A 899 -28.40 53.88 -14.93
C ALA A 899 -28.83 55.26 -15.43
N ALA A 900 -29.86 55.31 -16.27
CA ALA A 900 -30.45 56.55 -16.74
C ALA A 900 -31.95 56.37 -16.97
N TYR A 901 -32.67 57.49 -17.04
CA TYR A 901 -34.06 57.53 -17.47
C TYR A 901 -34.37 58.83 -18.22
N PHE A 902 -35.32 58.77 -19.15
CA PHE A 902 -35.79 59.91 -19.94
C PHE A 902 -37.18 60.28 -19.43
N ASP A 903 -37.24 61.16 -18.42
CA ASP A 903 -38.47 61.57 -17.73
C ASP A 903 -39.51 62.19 -18.68
N LYS A 904 -39.06 62.89 -19.73
CA LYS A 904 -39.94 63.49 -20.74
C LYS A 904 -39.28 63.55 -22.10
N VAL A 905 -40.05 63.23 -23.15
CA VAL A 905 -39.66 63.37 -24.56
C VAL A 905 -40.87 63.90 -25.32
N GLU A 906 -40.82 65.14 -25.81
CA GLU A 906 -41.97 65.80 -26.46
C GLU A 906 -41.56 66.63 -27.69
N MET A 907 -42.34 66.55 -28.77
CA MET A 907 -42.20 67.41 -29.94
C MET A 907 -43.05 68.67 -29.82
N LYS A 908 -42.45 69.83 -30.08
CA LYS A 908 -43.10 71.14 -30.15
C LYS A 908 -42.72 71.80 -31.48
N GLY A 909 -43.50 71.51 -32.52
CA GLY A 909 -43.19 71.94 -33.89
C GLY A 909 -41.90 71.27 -34.37
N THR A 910 -40.82 72.04 -34.50
CA THR A 910 -39.48 71.54 -34.88
C THR A 910 -38.56 71.24 -33.70
N GLN A 911 -38.96 71.50 -32.44
CA GLN A 911 -38.11 71.25 -31.27
C GLN A 911 -38.48 69.94 -30.59
N LEU A 912 -37.53 69.01 -30.47
CA LEU A 912 -37.63 67.84 -29.60
C LEU A 912 -37.05 68.18 -28.23
N HIS A 913 -37.93 68.38 -27.25
CA HIS A 913 -37.58 68.65 -25.86
C HIS A 913 -37.42 67.33 -25.08
N VAL A 914 -36.31 67.18 -24.37
CA VAL A 914 -35.90 65.95 -23.69
C VAL A 914 -35.38 66.28 -22.28
N THR A 915 -36.01 65.69 -21.26
CA THR A 915 -35.55 65.79 -19.86
C THR A 915 -35.35 64.40 -19.26
N GLY A 916 -34.46 64.28 -18.28
CA GLY A 916 -34.14 62.99 -17.66
C GLY A 916 -33.05 63.06 -16.62
N TRP A 917 -32.41 61.92 -16.37
CA TRP A 917 -31.20 61.79 -15.56
C TRP A 917 -30.30 60.63 -16.01
N HIS A 918 -28.99 60.74 -15.78
CA HIS A 918 -27.98 59.70 -16.01
C HIS A 918 -26.94 59.72 -14.88
N ALA A 919 -26.75 58.57 -14.23
CA ALA A 919 -25.77 58.37 -13.17
C ALA A 919 -24.97 57.08 -13.41
N ALA A 920 -23.65 57.16 -13.29
CA ALA A 920 -22.76 56.03 -13.54
C ALA A 920 -21.46 56.12 -12.72
N ASP A 921 -20.99 54.98 -12.19
CA ASP A 921 -19.71 54.87 -11.50
C ASP A 921 -18.54 55.33 -12.40
N GLU A 922 -18.64 55.07 -13.72
CA GLU A 922 -17.64 55.47 -14.71
C GLU A 922 -17.62 56.99 -15.02
N ALA A 923 -18.64 57.75 -14.62
CA ALA A 923 -18.62 59.22 -14.75
C ALA A 923 -17.51 59.87 -13.89
N ALA A 924 -16.94 59.15 -12.92
CA ALA A 924 -15.75 59.56 -12.17
C ALA A 924 -14.52 59.81 -13.06
N VAL A 925 -14.47 59.21 -14.26
CA VAL A 925 -13.35 59.34 -15.22
C VAL A 925 -13.79 59.64 -16.65
N LYS A 926 -15.09 59.95 -16.85
CA LYS A 926 -15.70 60.29 -18.13
C LYS A 926 -16.51 61.60 -17.98
N PRO A 927 -15.84 62.77 -17.88
CA PRO A 927 -16.46 64.02 -17.44
C PRO A 927 -17.35 64.72 -18.48
N TYR A 928 -17.33 64.31 -19.75
CA TYR A 928 -18.11 64.95 -20.80
C TYR A 928 -19.46 64.24 -21.00
N THR A 929 -20.55 65.02 -21.06
CA THR A 929 -21.92 64.52 -20.91
C THR A 929 -22.79 64.89 -22.09
N TYR A 930 -23.33 63.89 -22.81
CA TYR A 930 -24.12 64.11 -24.01
C TYR A 930 -25.48 63.43 -23.95
N ILE A 931 -26.50 64.10 -24.50
CA ILE A 931 -27.68 63.44 -25.02
C ILE A 931 -27.55 63.40 -26.55
N ILE A 932 -27.67 62.21 -27.13
CA ILE A 932 -27.55 61.96 -28.57
C ILE A 932 -28.92 61.55 -29.11
N LEU A 933 -29.40 62.22 -30.16
CA LEU A 933 -30.55 61.80 -30.94
C LEU A 933 -30.07 60.94 -32.12
N TYR A 934 -30.49 59.69 -32.11
CA TYR A 934 -30.12 58.65 -33.08
C TYR A 934 -31.35 58.18 -33.87
N ASP A 935 -31.18 58.02 -35.17
CA ASP A 935 -32.18 57.45 -36.07
C ASP A 935 -31.86 55.97 -36.32
N ALA A 936 -32.69 55.08 -35.79
CA ALA A 936 -32.55 53.63 -35.98
C ALA A 936 -33.10 53.15 -37.33
N THR A 937 -33.86 53.97 -38.07
CA THR A 937 -34.31 53.66 -39.44
C THR A 937 -33.21 53.93 -40.46
N SER A 938 -32.43 55.01 -40.32
CA SER A 938 -31.25 55.28 -41.16
C SER A 938 -29.91 54.82 -40.55
N ASN A 939 -29.94 54.21 -39.36
CA ASN A 939 -28.78 53.73 -38.60
C ASN A 939 -27.71 54.83 -38.39
N ARG A 940 -28.15 56.05 -38.06
CA ARG A 940 -27.34 57.27 -38.09
C ARG A 940 -27.61 58.19 -36.91
N GLU A 941 -26.58 58.85 -36.39
CA GLU A 941 -26.76 60.00 -35.51
C GLU A 941 -27.38 61.19 -36.28
N ILE A 942 -28.44 61.77 -35.73
CA ILE A 942 -29.02 63.05 -36.20
C ILE A 942 -28.21 64.21 -35.62
N LYS A 943 -28.15 64.31 -34.29
CA LYS A 943 -27.48 65.39 -33.53
C LYS A 943 -27.10 64.90 -32.12
N ARG A 944 -26.10 65.53 -31.50
CA ARG A 944 -25.80 65.44 -30.06
C ARG A 944 -25.81 66.82 -29.40
N ILE A 945 -26.12 66.85 -28.11
CA ILE A 945 -26.08 68.05 -27.26
C ILE A 945 -25.25 67.73 -26.02
N ASN A 946 -24.22 68.53 -25.75
CA ASN A 946 -23.48 68.51 -24.47
C ASN A 946 -24.32 69.21 -23.39
N TYR A 947 -24.39 68.67 -22.17
CA TYR A 947 -25.15 69.21 -21.06
C TYR A 947 -24.34 69.25 -19.76
N THR A 948 -24.66 70.21 -18.88
CA THR A 948 -24.14 70.22 -17.50
C THR A 948 -25.14 69.47 -16.60
N PRO A 949 -24.72 68.42 -15.85
CA PRO A 949 -25.62 67.69 -14.97
C PRO A 949 -26.25 68.56 -13.88
N THR A 950 -27.55 68.38 -13.63
CA THR A 950 -28.32 69.14 -12.63
C THR A 950 -28.71 68.29 -11.42
N ALA A 951 -29.06 68.95 -10.32
CA ALA A 951 -29.35 68.29 -9.05
C ALA A 951 -30.61 67.41 -9.11
N ARG A 952 -30.52 66.18 -8.61
CA ARG A 952 -31.61 65.17 -8.55
C ARG A 952 -31.63 64.44 -7.20
N PRO A 953 -32.13 65.08 -6.12
CA PRO A 953 -32.23 64.45 -4.80
C PRO A 953 -33.15 63.22 -4.78
N ASP A 954 -34.13 63.14 -5.70
CA ASP A 954 -34.98 61.98 -5.93
C ASP A 954 -34.17 60.76 -6.40
N VAL A 955 -33.32 60.96 -7.42
CA VAL A 955 -32.38 59.94 -7.94
C VAL A 955 -31.38 59.56 -6.86
N LYS A 956 -30.86 60.54 -6.10
CA LYS A 956 -29.96 60.27 -4.97
C LYS A 956 -30.58 59.41 -3.88
N ASN A 957 -31.85 59.63 -3.56
CA ASN A 957 -32.54 58.86 -2.53
C ASN A 957 -32.78 57.39 -2.92
N VAL A 958 -32.90 57.08 -4.21
CA VAL A 958 -32.96 55.71 -4.74
C VAL A 958 -31.55 55.12 -4.87
N TYR A 959 -30.66 55.78 -5.62
CA TYR A 959 -29.34 55.30 -6.00
C TYR A 959 -28.23 55.84 -5.09
N LYS A 960 -28.40 55.70 -3.77
CA LYS A 960 -27.56 56.34 -2.74
C LYS A 960 -26.05 56.17 -2.94
N ASN A 961 -25.62 55.00 -3.39
CA ASN A 961 -24.21 54.61 -3.51
C ASN A 961 -23.66 54.70 -4.95
N LEU A 962 -24.49 55.07 -5.93
CA LEU A 962 -24.09 55.28 -7.32
C LEU A 962 -23.34 56.62 -7.45
N TYR A 963 -22.22 56.65 -8.16
CA TYR A 963 -21.53 57.91 -8.44
C TYR A 963 -22.42 58.91 -9.22
N ASN A 964 -22.15 60.21 -9.07
CA ASN A 964 -22.91 61.36 -9.58
C ASN A 964 -24.45 61.36 -9.40
N SER A 965 -25.07 60.38 -8.74
CA SER A 965 -26.53 60.24 -8.55
C SER A 965 -27.27 61.52 -8.13
N ASP A 966 -26.63 62.34 -7.28
CA ASP A 966 -27.16 63.62 -6.79
C ASP A 966 -27.09 64.77 -7.82
N ASN A 967 -26.19 64.70 -8.79
CA ASN A 967 -26.02 65.63 -9.90
C ASN A 967 -26.01 64.82 -11.20
N SER A 968 -27.20 64.39 -11.59
CA SER A 968 -27.46 63.44 -12.68
C SER A 968 -28.47 63.93 -13.70
N GLY A 969 -29.21 65.01 -13.42
CA GLY A 969 -30.31 65.49 -14.27
C GLY A 969 -29.85 66.13 -15.58
N PHE A 970 -30.72 66.10 -16.59
CA PHE A 970 -30.53 66.81 -17.86
C PHE A 970 -31.85 67.37 -18.41
N ASP A 971 -31.71 68.48 -19.15
CA ASP A 971 -32.75 69.14 -19.95
C ASP A 971 -32.07 69.63 -21.24
N VAL A 972 -32.55 69.17 -22.41
CA VAL A 972 -32.00 69.52 -23.72
C VAL A 972 -33.10 69.68 -24.76
N ASN A 973 -32.85 70.52 -25.77
CA ASN A 973 -33.78 70.79 -26.86
C ASN A 973 -33.09 70.62 -28.23
N PHE A 974 -33.47 69.60 -29.00
CA PHE A 974 -32.96 69.39 -30.35
C PHE A 974 -33.81 70.14 -31.37
N ASN A 975 -33.23 71.12 -32.06
CA ASN A 975 -33.84 71.73 -33.23
C ASN A 975 -33.75 70.77 -34.44
N LEU A 976 -34.90 70.29 -34.92
CA LEU A 976 -35.06 69.36 -36.04
C LEU A 976 -35.60 70.04 -37.31
N ALA A 977 -35.57 71.37 -37.41
CA ALA A 977 -35.91 72.08 -38.64
C ALA A 977 -35.03 71.60 -39.81
N GLY A 978 -35.67 71.20 -40.92
CA GLY A 978 -34.99 70.64 -42.11
C GLY A 978 -34.47 69.20 -41.95
N VAL A 979 -34.69 68.54 -40.82
CA VAL A 979 -34.36 67.12 -40.63
C VAL A 979 -35.54 66.26 -41.07
N ASN A 980 -35.32 65.28 -41.96
CA ASN A 980 -36.33 64.26 -42.19
C ASN A 980 -36.31 63.21 -41.08
N TYR A 981 -37.28 63.28 -40.17
CA TYR A 981 -37.49 62.34 -39.07
C TYR A 981 -38.88 61.67 -39.12
N ALA A 982 -39.75 62.08 -40.05
CA ALA A 982 -41.16 61.73 -39.99
C ALA A 982 -41.36 60.26 -40.40
N GLY A 983 -42.01 59.47 -39.53
CA GLY A 983 -42.12 58.00 -39.68
C GLY A 983 -40.92 57.18 -39.17
N HIS A 984 -39.76 57.82 -38.90
CA HIS A 984 -38.54 57.13 -38.49
C HIS A 984 -38.59 56.63 -37.03
N ASP A 985 -37.80 55.61 -36.70
CA ASP A 985 -37.58 55.03 -35.37
C ASP A 985 -36.48 55.80 -34.62
N LEU A 986 -36.82 56.88 -33.93
CA LEU A 986 -35.85 57.68 -33.19
C LEU A 986 -35.53 57.08 -31.81
N ARG A 987 -34.29 57.25 -31.35
CA ARG A 987 -33.81 56.89 -30.02
C ARG A 987 -32.94 57.99 -29.43
N LEU A 988 -32.87 58.03 -28.11
CA LEU A 988 -32.00 58.89 -27.34
C LEU A 988 -30.93 58.04 -26.66
N ILE A 989 -29.71 58.57 -26.58
CA ILE A 989 -28.59 57.97 -25.84
C ILE A 989 -28.14 58.99 -24.81
N ALA A 990 -28.15 58.63 -23.53
CA ALA A 990 -27.47 59.39 -22.48
C ALA A 990 -26.05 58.82 -22.37
N ARG A 991 -25.04 59.68 -22.49
CA ARG A 991 -23.64 59.30 -22.63
C ARG A 991 -22.74 60.09 -21.68
N PHE A 992 -21.91 59.39 -20.92
CA PHE A 992 -20.64 59.93 -20.39
C PHE A 992 -19.49 59.59 -21.35
N SER A 993 -18.49 60.45 -21.50
CA SER A 993 -17.28 60.18 -22.30
C SER A 993 -16.02 60.82 -21.69
N ASN A 994 -14.85 60.22 -21.97
CA ASN A 994 -13.56 60.81 -21.63
C ASN A 994 -13.03 61.82 -22.69
N ASP A 995 -13.75 61.98 -23.80
CA ASP A 995 -13.43 62.87 -24.92
C ASP A 995 -14.40 64.05 -25.03
N SER A 996 -13.88 65.24 -25.29
CA SER A 996 -14.64 66.50 -25.41
C SER A 996 -15.47 66.63 -26.69
N ALA A 997 -15.31 65.71 -27.65
CA ALA A 997 -16.24 65.52 -28.75
C ALA A 997 -17.29 64.43 -28.49
N GLY A 998 -17.13 63.58 -27.47
CA GLY A 998 -18.03 62.46 -27.12
C GLY A 998 -17.85 61.19 -27.94
N ASN A 999 -16.71 61.03 -28.62
CA ASN A 999 -16.36 59.92 -29.52
C ASN A 999 -15.29 58.96 -28.96
N GLY A 1000 -14.63 59.31 -27.85
CA GLY A 1000 -13.66 58.47 -27.14
C GLY A 1000 -14.30 57.29 -26.38
N ASN A 1001 -13.70 56.87 -25.27
CA ASN A 1001 -14.29 55.84 -24.42
C ASN A 1001 -15.53 56.39 -23.70
N PHE A 1002 -16.70 55.83 -24.00
CA PHE A 1002 -17.99 56.28 -23.48
C PHE A 1002 -18.69 55.26 -22.57
N THR A 1003 -19.78 55.69 -21.93
CA THR A 1003 -20.71 54.89 -21.11
C THR A 1003 -22.11 55.32 -21.47
N ASP A 1004 -22.86 54.43 -22.13
CA ASP A 1004 -24.16 54.75 -22.71
C ASP A 1004 -25.33 54.14 -21.93
N VAL A 1005 -26.47 54.82 -21.95
CA VAL A 1005 -27.79 54.24 -21.70
C VAL A 1005 -28.73 54.67 -22.82
N TRP A 1006 -29.39 53.71 -23.45
CA TRP A 1006 -30.27 53.91 -24.59
C TRP A 1006 -31.73 53.96 -24.17
N SER A 1007 -32.52 54.84 -24.78
CA SER A 1007 -33.97 54.91 -24.59
C SER A 1007 -34.71 53.79 -25.33
N GLY A 1008 -36.03 53.69 -25.07
CA GLY A 1008 -36.96 53.07 -26.02
C GLY A 1008 -37.04 53.87 -27.34
N THR A 1009 -37.75 53.32 -28.32
CA THR A 1009 -37.98 54.01 -29.60
C THR A 1009 -39.15 54.99 -29.50
N TYR A 1010 -38.99 56.19 -30.10
CA TYR A 1010 -40.01 57.22 -30.28
C TYR A 1010 -40.34 57.37 -31.77
N LYS A 1011 -41.62 57.63 -32.08
CA LYS A 1011 -42.09 57.90 -33.45
C LYS A 1011 -42.89 59.19 -33.49
N PHE A 1012 -42.68 59.98 -34.54
CA PHE A 1012 -43.40 61.23 -34.83
C PHE A 1012 -43.95 61.12 -36.26
N ASN A 1013 -45.18 60.63 -36.36
CA ASN A 1013 -45.85 60.26 -37.61
C ASN A 1013 -47.39 60.44 -37.51
N GLN A 1014 -47.85 61.38 -36.69
CA GLN A 1014 -49.27 61.68 -36.57
C GLN A 1014 -49.79 62.30 -37.88
N ASN A 1015 -51.02 61.94 -38.27
CA ASN A 1015 -51.69 62.39 -39.48
C ASN A 1015 -53.20 62.45 -39.20
N ALA A 1016 -53.81 63.62 -39.33
CA ALA A 1016 -55.23 63.84 -39.06
C ALA A 1016 -55.80 64.89 -40.02
N ALA A 1017 -57.03 64.69 -40.49
CA ALA A 1017 -57.74 65.66 -41.32
C ALA A 1017 -59.25 65.58 -41.07
N TYR A 1018 -59.96 66.62 -41.46
CA TYR A 1018 -61.42 66.62 -41.53
C TYR A 1018 -61.91 67.47 -42.71
N PHE A 1019 -63.07 67.13 -43.24
CA PHE A 1019 -63.75 67.87 -44.31
C PHE A 1019 -64.95 68.58 -43.69
N ASP A 1020 -64.77 69.83 -43.28
CA ASP A 1020 -65.78 70.62 -42.56
C ASP A 1020 -67.06 70.85 -43.39
N LYS A 1021 -66.92 71.00 -44.72
CA LYS A 1021 -68.06 71.19 -45.62
C LYS A 1021 -67.79 70.64 -47.01
N VAL A 1022 -68.80 69.98 -47.60
CA VAL A 1022 -68.79 69.50 -48.99
C VAL A 1022 -70.17 69.79 -49.58
N GLU A 1023 -70.25 70.70 -50.55
CA GLU A 1023 -71.52 71.18 -51.11
C GLU A 1023 -71.44 71.47 -52.62
N MET A 1024 -72.52 71.22 -53.36
CA MET A 1024 -72.63 71.60 -54.78
C MET A 1024 -73.20 73.02 -54.91
N LYS A 1025 -72.50 73.86 -55.68
CA LYS A 1025 -72.90 75.22 -56.10
C LYS A 1025 -73.00 75.25 -57.62
N GLY A 1026 -74.19 74.96 -58.15
CA GLY A 1026 -74.41 74.82 -59.59
C GLY A 1026 -73.57 73.68 -60.19
N THR A 1027 -72.58 74.01 -61.02
CA THR A 1027 -71.63 73.04 -61.60
C THR A 1027 -70.32 72.90 -60.83
N GLN A 1028 -70.16 73.55 -59.66
CA GLN A 1028 -68.96 73.45 -58.83
C GLN A 1028 -69.21 72.64 -57.55
N LEU A 1029 -68.25 71.81 -57.14
CA LEU A 1029 -68.20 71.20 -55.81
C LEU A 1029 -67.26 72.02 -54.92
N HIS A 1030 -67.83 72.69 -53.93
CA HIS A 1030 -67.13 73.45 -52.91
C HIS A 1030 -66.76 72.53 -51.74
N VAL A 1031 -65.50 72.58 -51.32
CA VAL A 1031 -64.93 71.69 -50.30
C VAL A 1031 -64.06 72.51 -49.35
N THR A 1032 -64.40 72.50 -48.06
CA THR A 1032 -63.60 73.10 -47.00
C THR A 1032 -63.23 72.07 -45.94
N GLY A 1033 -62.15 72.31 -45.22
CA GLY A 1033 -61.64 71.37 -44.21
C GLY A 1033 -60.31 71.79 -43.61
N TRP A 1034 -59.62 70.81 -43.03
CA TRP A 1034 -58.24 70.94 -42.58
C TRP A 1034 -57.49 69.60 -42.66
N HIS A 1035 -56.17 69.65 -42.88
CA HIS A 1035 -55.27 68.50 -42.85
C HIS A 1035 -53.96 68.88 -42.14
N ALA A 1036 -53.59 68.13 -41.11
CA ALA A 1036 -52.37 68.29 -40.37
C ALA A 1036 -51.62 66.97 -40.20
N ALA A 1037 -50.31 66.97 -40.45
CA ALA A 1037 -49.46 65.79 -40.35
C ALA A 1037 -48.03 66.14 -39.92
N ASP A 1038 -47.38 65.29 -39.14
CA ASP A 1038 -45.95 65.43 -38.83
C ASP A 1038 -45.10 65.34 -40.11
N GLU A 1039 -45.53 64.53 -41.08
CA GLU A 1039 -44.91 64.39 -42.40
C GLU A 1039 -45.03 65.64 -43.29
N ALA A 1040 -45.90 66.61 -42.96
CA ALA A 1040 -45.97 67.89 -43.67
C ALA A 1040 -44.69 68.74 -43.48
N ALA A 1041 -43.84 68.40 -42.50
CA ALA A 1041 -42.50 68.98 -42.36
C ALA A 1041 -41.56 68.67 -43.54
N VAL A 1042 -41.85 67.61 -44.31
CA VAL A 1042 -41.02 67.14 -45.44
C VAL A 1042 -41.80 66.90 -46.74
N LYS A 1043 -43.13 67.11 -46.72
CA LYS A 1043 -44.04 66.97 -47.86
C LYS A 1043 -44.79 68.31 -48.10
N PRO A 1044 -44.14 69.33 -48.69
CA PRO A 1044 -44.64 70.70 -48.69
C PRO A 1044 -45.76 71.00 -49.71
N TYR A 1045 -46.04 70.10 -50.65
CA TYR A 1045 -47.08 70.31 -51.67
C TYR A 1045 -48.40 69.71 -51.20
N THR A 1046 -49.51 70.46 -51.32
CA THR A 1046 -50.77 70.13 -50.64
C THR A 1046 -51.93 70.07 -51.63
N TYR A 1047 -52.68 68.98 -51.64
CA TYR A 1047 -53.74 68.74 -52.62
C TYR A 1047 -55.04 68.30 -51.96
N ILE A 1048 -56.15 68.77 -52.50
CA ILE A 1048 -57.42 68.07 -52.39
C ILE A 1048 -57.65 67.35 -53.72
N ILE A 1049 -57.91 66.05 -53.67
CA ILE A 1049 -58.14 65.20 -54.85
C ILE A 1049 -59.59 64.74 -54.84
N LEU A 1050 -60.29 64.95 -55.96
CA LEU A 1050 -61.62 64.40 -56.22
C LEU A 1050 -61.48 63.05 -56.91
N TYR A 1051 -61.84 61.99 -56.20
CA TYR A 1051 -61.64 60.60 -56.62
C TYR A 1051 -62.97 59.88 -56.84
N ASP A 1052 -63.09 59.16 -57.95
CA ASP A 1052 -64.23 58.30 -58.24
C ASP A 1052 -63.96 56.87 -57.79
N ALA A 1053 -64.60 56.46 -56.70
CA ALA A 1053 -64.55 55.11 -56.16
C ALA A 1053 -65.48 54.13 -56.92
N THR A 1054 -66.28 54.59 -57.90
CA THR A 1054 -67.00 53.70 -58.83
C THR A 1054 -66.12 53.29 -60.02
N SER A 1055 -65.33 54.20 -60.61
CA SER A 1055 -64.37 53.87 -61.69
C SER A 1055 -62.93 53.64 -61.24
N ASN A 1056 -62.66 53.75 -59.93
CA ASN A 1056 -61.34 53.61 -59.30
C ASN A 1056 -60.30 54.59 -59.90
N ARG A 1057 -60.73 55.83 -60.20
CA ARG A 1057 -59.92 56.82 -60.93
C ARG A 1057 -60.02 58.20 -60.30
N GLU A 1058 -58.93 58.96 -60.38
CA GLU A 1058 -58.99 60.40 -60.15
C GLU A 1058 -59.86 61.09 -61.21
N ILE A 1059 -60.65 62.07 -60.77
CA ILE A 1059 -61.39 63.00 -61.62
C ILE A 1059 -60.55 64.26 -61.84
N LYS A 1060 -60.17 64.94 -60.74
CA LYS A 1060 -59.36 66.17 -60.70
C LYS A 1060 -58.64 66.30 -59.36
N ARG A 1061 -57.53 67.05 -59.32
CA ARG A 1061 -56.91 67.56 -58.10
C ARG A 1061 -56.79 69.07 -58.12
N ILE A 1062 -56.77 69.69 -56.94
CA ILE A 1062 -56.51 71.12 -56.73
C ILE A 1062 -55.37 71.23 -55.70
N ASN A 1063 -54.29 71.90 -56.08
CA ASN A 1063 -53.25 72.31 -55.14
C ASN A 1063 -53.75 73.51 -54.33
N TYR A 1064 -53.59 73.50 -53.01
CA TYR A 1064 -54.00 74.59 -52.13
C TYR A 1064 -52.80 75.20 -51.37
N THR A 1065 -53.04 76.36 -50.75
CA THR A 1065 -52.13 76.93 -49.74
C THR A 1065 -52.81 76.78 -48.39
N PRO A 1066 -52.21 76.09 -47.40
CA PRO A 1066 -52.84 75.90 -46.10
C PRO A 1066 -53.16 77.23 -45.40
N THR A 1067 -54.34 77.32 -44.79
CA THR A 1067 -54.82 78.50 -44.08
C THR A 1067 -54.84 78.29 -42.56
N ALA A 1068 -54.85 79.39 -41.81
CA ALA A 1068 -54.77 79.37 -40.35
C ALA A 1068 -56.00 78.70 -39.71
N ARG A 1069 -55.75 77.79 -38.76
CA ARG A 1069 -56.78 77.05 -37.99
C ARG A 1069 -56.42 76.97 -36.51
N PRO A 1070 -56.63 78.06 -35.74
CA PRO A 1070 -56.35 78.08 -34.29
C PRO A 1070 -57.19 77.07 -33.50
N ASP A 1071 -58.37 76.69 -34.00
CA ASP A 1071 -59.22 75.62 -33.47
C ASP A 1071 -58.51 74.26 -33.56
N VAL A 1072 -57.96 73.92 -34.72
CA VAL A 1072 -57.18 72.69 -34.95
C VAL A 1072 -55.89 72.73 -34.12
N LYS A 1073 -55.22 73.89 -34.02
CA LYS A 1073 -54.04 74.06 -33.17
C LYS A 1073 -54.32 73.82 -31.70
N ASN A 1074 -55.48 74.26 -31.19
CA ASN A 1074 -55.84 74.09 -29.79
C ASN A 1074 -56.11 72.63 -29.42
N VAL A 1075 -56.58 71.80 -30.36
CA VAL A 1075 -56.75 70.35 -30.16
C VAL A 1075 -55.42 69.62 -30.39
N TYR A 1076 -54.81 69.79 -31.56
CA TYR A 1076 -53.63 69.03 -32.00
C TYR A 1076 -52.32 69.81 -31.76
N LYS A 1077 -52.12 70.32 -30.54
CA LYS A 1077 -51.05 71.28 -30.17
C LYS A 1077 -49.66 70.91 -30.67
N ASN A 1078 -49.30 69.63 -30.65
CA ASN A 1078 -47.95 69.13 -30.98
C ASN A 1078 -47.78 68.68 -32.45
N LEU A 1079 -48.89 68.51 -33.19
CA LEU A 1079 -48.90 68.07 -34.59
C LEU A 1079 -48.35 69.17 -35.50
N TYR A 1080 -47.36 68.87 -36.33
CA TYR A 1080 -46.49 69.87 -36.97
C TYR A 1080 -47.20 71.11 -37.55
N ASN A 1081 -48.02 70.97 -38.60
CA ASN A 1081 -48.69 72.09 -39.27
C ASN A 1081 -50.11 72.38 -38.74
N SER A 1082 -50.50 71.88 -37.57
CA SER A 1082 -51.85 72.03 -36.99
C SER A 1082 -52.43 73.45 -37.06
N ASP A 1083 -51.58 74.47 -36.90
CA ASP A 1083 -51.93 75.90 -36.95
C ASP A 1083 -52.20 76.43 -38.36
N ASN A 1084 -51.59 75.83 -39.39
CA ASN A 1084 -51.76 76.18 -40.80
C ASN A 1084 -52.10 74.89 -41.56
N SER A 1085 -53.35 74.48 -41.40
CA SER A 1085 -53.88 73.20 -41.84
C SER A 1085 -55.15 73.33 -42.69
N GLY A 1086 -55.79 74.50 -42.71
CA GLY A 1086 -57.09 74.71 -43.36
C GLY A 1086 -57.02 74.68 -44.89
N PHE A 1087 -58.13 74.30 -45.53
CA PHE A 1087 -58.30 74.39 -46.98
C PHE A 1087 -59.72 74.82 -47.38
N ASP A 1088 -59.81 75.51 -48.51
CA ASP A 1088 -61.03 75.86 -49.24
C ASP A 1088 -60.70 75.69 -50.74
N VAL A 1089 -61.47 74.83 -51.43
CA VAL A 1089 -61.28 74.55 -52.87
C VAL A 1089 -62.62 74.38 -53.58
N ASN A 1090 -62.66 74.73 -54.87
CA ASN A 1090 -63.85 74.62 -55.71
C ASN A 1090 -63.54 73.83 -56.99
N PHE A 1091 -64.02 72.58 -57.07
CA PHE A 1091 -63.90 71.76 -58.27
C PHE A 1091 -64.97 72.12 -59.28
N ASN A 1092 -64.61 72.71 -60.42
CA ASN A 1092 -65.53 72.85 -61.55
C ASN A 1092 -65.79 71.47 -62.21
N LEU A 1093 -67.05 71.02 -62.20
CA LEU A 1093 -67.52 69.74 -62.72
C LEU A 1093 -68.35 69.87 -64.02
N ALA A 1094 -68.41 71.05 -64.62
CA ALA A 1094 -69.06 71.24 -65.92
C ALA A 1094 -68.50 70.27 -66.98
N GLY A 1095 -69.40 69.62 -67.72
CA GLY A 1095 -69.06 68.60 -68.72
C GLY A 1095 -68.82 67.18 -68.18
N LEU A 1096 -68.89 66.95 -66.86
CA LEU A 1096 -68.74 65.61 -66.26
C LEU A 1096 -70.10 65.02 -65.89
N ASN A 1097 -70.42 63.83 -66.40
CA ASN A 1097 -71.54 63.03 -65.90
C ASN A 1097 -71.05 62.14 -64.75
N LEU A 1098 -71.44 62.47 -63.51
CA LEU A 1098 -71.14 61.70 -62.30
C LEU A 1098 -72.39 61.03 -61.70
N THR A 1099 -73.48 60.94 -62.47
CA THR A 1099 -74.76 60.39 -62.02
C THR A 1099 -74.59 58.91 -61.66
N GLY A 1100 -74.91 58.53 -60.42
CA GLY A 1100 -74.71 57.18 -59.88
C GLY A 1100 -73.30 56.88 -59.34
N HIS A 1101 -72.31 57.76 -59.55
CA HIS A 1101 -70.94 57.55 -59.07
C HIS A 1101 -70.80 57.79 -57.56
N LYS A 1102 -69.86 57.06 -56.94
CA LYS A 1102 -69.46 57.22 -55.54
C LYS A 1102 -68.15 58.00 -55.50
N ILE A 1103 -68.18 59.20 -54.94
CA ILE A 1103 -67.04 60.12 -54.95
C ILE A 1103 -66.43 60.24 -53.55
N GLN A 1104 -65.10 60.28 -53.48
CA GLN A 1104 -64.35 60.61 -52.27
C GLN A 1104 -63.48 61.84 -52.51
N LEU A 1105 -63.08 62.46 -51.41
CA LEU A 1105 -62.10 63.52 -51.34
C LEU A 1105 -60.87 62.98 -50.60
N ILE A 1106 -59.68 63.26 -51.12
CA ILE A 1106 -58.42 62.91 -50.49
C ILE A 1106 -57.71 64.23 -50.15
N ALA A 1107 -57.43 64.46 -48.87
CA ALA A 1107 -56.50 65.50 -48.44
C ALA A 1107 -55.11 64.88 -48.44
N ARG A 1108 -54.17 65.49 -49.17
CA ARG A 1108 -52.85 64.94 -49.46
C ARG A 1108 -51.74 65.96 -49.20
N PHE A 1109 -50.73 65.57 -48.42
CA PHE A 1109 -49.39 66.15 -48.50
C PHE A 1109 -48.52 65.33 -49.45
N SER A 1110 -47.62 65.93 -50.22
CA SER A 1110 -46.65 65.23 -51.07
C SER A 1110 -45.29 65.92 -51.10
N ASN A 1111 -44.22 65.15 -51.32
CA ASN A 1111 -42.88 65.69 -51.57
C ASN A 1111 -42.65 66.12 -53.04
N ASP A 1112 -43.60 65.84 -53.92
CA ASP A 1112 -43.57 66.15 -55.35
C ASP A 1112 -44.54 67.28 -55.73
N ARG A 1113 -44.09 68.17 -56.62
CA ARG A 1113 -44.83 69.34 -57.12
C ARG A 1113 -46.00 68.99 -58.06
N ALA A 1114 -46.08 67.76 -58.55
CA ALA A 1114 -47.28 67.26 -59.23
C ALA A 1114 -48.25 66.53 -58.27
N GLY A 1115 -47.83 66.15 -57.05
CA GLY A 1115 -48.61 65.38 -56.09
C GLY A 1115 -48.61 63.86 -56.28
N ASN A 1116 -47.65 63.34 -57.06
CA ASN A 1116 -47.50 61.94 -57.48
C ASN A 1116 -46.33 61.20 -56.82
N GLY A 1117 -45.45 61.91 -56.10
CA GLY A 1117 -44.34 61.33 -55.33
C GLY A 1117 -44.79 60.64 -54.04
N ASN A 1118 -43.93 60.61 -53.02
CA ASN A 1118 -44.32 60.07 -51.71
C ASN A 1118 -45.32 61.02 -51.04
N TYR A 1119 -46.52 60.50 -50.75
CA TYR A 1119 -47.64 61.27 -50.18
C TYR A 1119 -48.04 60.83 -48.77
N THR A 1120 -48.87 61.64 -48.13
CA THR A 1120 -49.55 61.36 -46.85
C THR A 1120 -51.00 61.73 -47.05
N ASP A 1121 -51.90 60.75 -47.01
CA ASP A 1121 -53.30 60.93 -47.35
C ASP A 1121 -54.22 60.84 -46.12
N VAL A 1122 -55.34 61.55 -46.17
CA VAL A 1122 -56.54 61.24 -45.40
C VAL A 1122 -57.74 61.27 -46.34
N TRP A 1123 -58.56 60.22 -46.31
CA TRP A 1123 -59.67 59.99 -47.23
C TRP A 1123 -61.00 60.32 -46.56
N SER A 1124 -61.91 60.96 -47.28
CA SER A 1124 -63.28 61.23 -46.82
C SER A 1124 -64.17 59.98 -46.88
N SER A 1125 -65.34 60.06 -46.25
CA SER A 1125 -66.47 59.19 -46.55
C SER A 1125 -66.93 59.29 -48.02
N LEU A 1126 -67.70 58.29 -48.48
CA LEU A 1126 -68.25 58.20 -49.83
C LEU A 1126 -69.49 59.10 -50.01
N TYR A 1127 -69.39 60.09 -50.88
CA TYR A 1127 -70.52 60.92 -51.34
C TYR A 1127 -71.18 60.29 -52.58
N LYS A 1128 -72.51 60.38 -52.71
CA LYS A 1128 -73.26 59.92 -53.89
C LYS A 1128 -73.81 61.13 -54.65
N PHE A 1129 -73.47 61.30 -55.92
CA PHE A 1129 -73.83 62.54 -56.63
C PHE A 1129 -75.34 62.76 -56.82
N ASN A 1130 -76.15 61.68 -56.82
CA ASN A 1130 -77.61 61.75 -56.90
C ASN A 1130 -78.27 62.48 -55.71
N SER A 1131 -77.57 62.73 -54.59
CA SER A 1131 -78.11 63.47 -53.45
C SER A 1131 -77.73 64.96 -53.40
N MET A 1132 -76.91 65.46 -54.34
CA MET A 1132 -76.44 66.87 -54.32
C MET A 1132 -77.11 67.77 -55.39
N GLN A 1133 -78.26 67.36 -55.94
CA GLN A 1133 -78.94 68.09 -57.03
C GLN A 1133 -80.37 68.58 -56.69
N ARG A 1134 -80.79 68.53 -55.41
CA ARG A 1134 -82.07 69.09 -54.93
C ARG A 1134 -81.89 70.34 -54.06
N VAL A 1135 -81.68 71.50 -54.70
CA VAL A 1135 -82.41 72.77 -54.45
C VAL A 1135 -82.26 73.63 -55.71
N LEU A 1136 -83.27 73.61 -56.61
CA LEU A 1136 -83.37 74.61 -57.70
C LEU A 1136 -84.77 74.70 -58.34
N ARG A 1137 -85.84 74.72 -57.51
CA ARG A 1137 -87.19 75.25 -57.79
C ARG A 1137 -88.10 74.96 -56.59
N ALA A 1138 -88.76 76.01 -56.08
CA ALA A 1138 -89.43 76.08 -54.78
C ALA A 1138 -88.47 75.91 -53.59
#